data_AF-A0A7X0HDX3-F1
#
_entry.id   AF-A0A7X0HDX3-F1
#
_cell.length_a   1.000
_cell.length_b   1.000
_cell.length_c   1.000
_cell.angle_alpha   90.00
_cell.angle_beta   90.00
_cell.angle_gamma   90.00
#
_symmetry.space_group_name_H-M   'P 1'
#
loop_
_entity.id
_entity.type
_entity.pdbx_description
1 polymer ?
#
loop_
_entity_poly.entity_id
_entity_poly.type
_entity_poly.pdbx_seq_one_letter_code
_entity_poly.pdbx_strand_id
1 'polypeptide(L)'
;MSLAQLHYTAASGFTAVSPEVPRTLLDEAEEALAAFPASAFSLTQLSDGSRLLSRTTTDPETGAAHTHAVHLPAGTRLPGGALPVTAWDSPRWAPLAPAPGSTPSPLEALTPAAGFFDREGLAGFAAGRGPRLAGVLADVRRLCEDPGAEQVVLIEENPADIARWVAVVGAALPREHAHALTFTTYAERPEHALQQIIGTSPDVVFPAAEFRVHGPGAADVREDAWAVVTAQVWLAGRPELFKRAAAQPSFEEGEFAAGPLAATALSAGVPLDSRGRTAAAAWALEHADGLDAGDWPALLGALCAPVPGSRPDGELAALDRLAARIDGKVAAETLAPLTALLASVDDDPAAVPELARRLAHELLADPERARSAAVREALAQHGSLHAQLLVHLDELAPDNPFSLVRLLHTADLVPGVPEGLPHLRMCAAYPEPGTSRAVPEDRESTLHTVLRAAGVSPMVEPLVLRTGFRLVWPGDLLPTPQEARWILGETGSDAHRTAGTYQELIRAALEGPADDPDVAPLAADLIRCFPHEIDARELGALRLLEFAESLAEGRAGAGPVATALTLRSAAHPVEPTVLSRVFGLLARDLLAEQRPPGELSALARSADPDLLGAYAATARSAPLLERLRTAPSYAADCFVAWTSHTGASPLWDDTRAALLEDVLRPALQHMTGRELAAVGEHLDRAGGSHASDFRAWHRPSGGTLGRLARRFGRR
;
A
#
# COMPACT_ATOMS: atom_id res chain seq x y z
N MET A 1 -8.23 -38.24 49.50
CA MET A 1 -9.22 -37.21 49.87
C MET A 1 -10.50 -37.55 49.13
N SER A 2 -11.67 -37.51 49.77
CA SER A 2 -12.95 -37.67 49.08
C SER A 2 -13.26 -36.41 48.27
N LEU A 3 -13.88 -36.59 47.10
CA LEU A 3 -14.44 -35.52 46.30
C LEU A 3 -15.80 -35.13 46.88
N ALA A 4 -16.01 -33.82 47.04
CA ALA A 4 -17.26 -33.31 47.54
C ALA A 4 -18.36 -33.41 46.47
N GLN A 5 -19.54 -33.87 46.89
CA GLN A 5 -20.71 -34.10 46.04
C GLN A 5 -21.85 -33.15 46.39
N LEU A 6 -22.58 -32.73 45.36
CA LEU A 6 -23.78 -31.90 45.43
C LEU A 6 -24.89 -32.56 44.59
N HIS A 7 -26.08 -32.65 45.13
CA HIS A 7 -27.28 -33.13 44.44
C HIS A 7 -28.29 -32.00 44.38
N TYR A 8 -28.73 -31.67 43.18
CA TYR A 8 -29.62 -30.55 42.90
C TYR A 8 -30.83 -31.01 42.09
N THR A 9 -31.99 -30.43 42.37
CA THR A 9 -33.18 -30.58 41.51
C THR A 9 -33.83 -29.22 41.32
N ALA A 10 -34.35 -28.97 40.11
CA ALA A 10 -34.99 -27.71 39.79
C ALA A 10 -36.23 -27.40 40.67
N ALA A 11 -36.86 -28.43 41.24
CA ALA A 11 -38.07 -28.28 42.06
C ALA A 11 -37.80 -27.93 43.53
N SER A 12 -36.67 -28.36 44.10
CA SER A 12 -36.40 -28.25 45.54
C SER A 12 -35.01 -27.72 45.91
N GLY A 13 -34.20 -27.33 44.92
CA GLY A 13 -32.83 -26.87 45.13
C GLY A 13 -31.89 -28.03 45.50
N PHE A 14 -30.92 -27.77 46.38
CA PHE A 14 -30.01 -28.80 46.87
C PHE A 14 -30.72 -29.84 47.75
N THR A 15 -30.70 -31.10 47.33
CA THR A 15 -31.27 -32.23 48.09
C THR A 15 -30.25 -32.87 49.02
N ALA A 16 -28.97 -32.89 48.64
CA ALA A 16 -27.88 -33.42 49.45
C ALA A 16 -26.54 -32.75 49.09
N VAL A 17 -25.73 -32.40 50.09
CA VAL A 17 -24.44 -31.70 49.91
C VAL A 17 -23.41 -32.28 50.88
N SER A 18 -22.17 -32.42 50.42
CA SER A 18 -21.07 -32.85 51.29
C SER A 18 -20.67 -31.73 52.27
N PRO A 19 -20.44 -32.03 53.56
CA PRO A 19 -20.29 -31.02 54.61
C PRO A 19 -19.07 -30.11 54.43
N GLU A 20 -18.07 -30.55 53.66
CA GLU A 20 -16.86 -29.78 53.36
C GLU A 20 -17.05 -28.63 52.36
N VAL A 21 -18.21 -28.48 51.71
CA VAL A 21 -18.44 -27.42 50.70
C VAL A 21 -18.80 -26.09 51.39
N PRO A 22 -18.01 -25.01 51.21
CA PRO A 22 -18.32 -23.67 51.73
C PRO A 22 -19.61 -23.09 51.15
N ARG A 23 -20.33 -22.27 51.93
CA ARG A 23 -21.57 -21.61 51.48
C ARG A 23 -21.39 -20.74 50.23
N THR A 24 -20.28 -20.01 50.14
CA THR A 24 -19.99 -19.18 48.96
C THR A 24 -19.89 -19.99 47.68
N LEU A 25 -19.36 -21.22 47.76
CA LEU A 25 -19.32 -22.14 46.63
C LEU A 25 -20.68 -22.76 46.33
N LEU A 26 -21.55 -22.90 47.34
CA LEU A 26 -22.92 -23.39 47.13
C LEU A 26 -23.78 -22.37 46.39
N ASP A 27 -23.67 -21.09 46.74
CA ASP A 27 -24.42 -20.02 46.06
C ASP A 27 -24.04 -19.95 44.57
N GLU A 28 -22.73 -19.99 44.27
CA GLU A 28 -22.22 -20.00 42.89
C GLU A 28 -22.57 -21.31 42.14
N ALA A 29 -22.48 -22.46 42.82
CA ALA A 29 -22.87 -23.74 42.23
C ALA A 29 -24.39 -23.80 41.96
N GLU A 30 -25.22 -23.21 42.81
CA GLU A 30 -26.68 -23.15 42.60
C GLU A 30 -27.01 -22.36 41.35
N GLU A 31 -26.38 -21.21 41.13
CA GLU A 31 -26.54 -20.41 39.92
C GLU A 31 -26.15 -21.20 38.66
N ALA A 32 -25.00 -21.88 38.68
CA ALA A 32 -24.53 -22.71 37.57
C ALA A 32 -25.45 -23.91 37.29
N LEU A 33 -26.06 -24.50 38.32
CA LEU A 33 -26.92 -25.69 38.21
C LEU A 33 -28.37 -25.33 37.87
N ALA A 34 -28.87 -24.16 38.29
CA ALA A 34 -30.24 -23.71 38.02
C ALA A 34 -30.48 -23.43 36.53
N ALA A 35 -29.45 -23.02 35.79
CA ALA A 35 -29.50 -22.81 34.34
C ALA A 35 -29.34 -24.09 33.51
N PHE A 36 -29.19 -25.25 34.16
CA PHE A 36 -28.68 -26.46 33.54
C PHE A 36 -29.82 -27.38 33.02
N PRO A 37 -29.85 -27.75 31.73
CA PRO A 37 -30.97 -28.48 31.14
C PRO A 37 -30.97 -29.98 31.49
N ALA A 38 -32.08 -30.65 31.16
CA ALA A 38 -32.22 -32.09 31.32
C ALA A 38 -31.21 -32.85 30.43
N SER A 39 -30.64 -33.95 30.97
CA SER A 39 -29.73 -34.86 30.24
C SER A 39 -28.39 -34.27 29.77
N ALA A 40 -27.88 -33.22 30.42
CA ALA A 40 -26.59 -32.61 30.12
C ALA A 40 -25.45 -33.13 31.02
N PHE A 41 -24.22 -33.08 30.51
CA PHE A 41 -22.98 -33.23 31.27
C PHE A 41 -22.11 -32.01 31.07
N SER A 42 -21.57 -31.45 32.14
CA SER A 42 -20.76 -30.24 32.06
C SER A 42 -19.58 -30.20 33.00
N LEU A 43 -18.59 -29.42 32.61
CA LEU A 43 -17.52 -28.94 33.47
C LEU A 43 -17.56 -27.41 33.49
N THR A 44 -17.81 -26.84 34.65
CA THR A 44 -17.86 -25.38 34.87
C THR A 44 -16.69 -24.97 35.74
N GLN A 45 -16.03 -23.86 35.41
CA GLN A 45 -15.01 -23.24 36.26
C GLN A 45 -15.69 -22.27 37.23
N LEU A 46 -15.30 -22.32 38.50
CA LEU A 46 -15.79 -21.43 39.55
C LEU A 46 -14.80 -20.28 39.80
N SER A 47 -15.27 -19.24 40.48
CA SER A 47 -14.55 -18.00 40.78
C SER A 47 -13.25 -18.21 41.57
N ASP A 48 -13.17 -19.28 42.36
CA ASP A 48 -11.98 -19.67 43.12
C ASP A 48 -10.96 -20.52 42.32
N GLY A 49 -11.22 -20.76 41.03
CA GLY A 49 -10.41 -21.59 40.15
C GLY A 49 -10.63 -23.10 40.32
N SER A 50 -11.51 -23.51 41.23
CA SER A 50 -12.01 -24.89 41.29
C SER A 50 -13.02 -25.15 40.17
N ARG A 51 -13.48 -26.40 40.03
CA ARG A 51 -14.37 -26.79 38.96
C ARG A 51 -15.51 -27.67 39.46
N LEU A 52 -16.65 -27.55 38.79
CA LEU A 52 -17.84 -28.33 39.06
C LEU A 52 -18.11 -29.24 37.86
N LEU A 53 -17.99 -30.56 38.06
CA LEU A 53 -18.31 -31.57 37.06
C LEU A 53 -19.70 -32.14 37.35
N SER A 54 -20.65 -31.90 36.46
CA SER A 54 -22.08 -32.13 36.71
C SER A 54 -22.69 -33.04 35.66
N ARG A 55 -23.56 -33.97 36.08
CA ARG A 55 -24.40 -34.80 35.20
C ARG A 55 -25.85 -34.66 35.61
N THR A 56 -26.71 -34.32 34.65
CA THR A 56 -28.16 -34.31 34.83
C THR A 56 -28.75 -35.57 34.21
N THR A 57 -29.65 -36.20 34.95
CA THR A 57 -30.49 -37.30 34.47
C THR A 57 -31.94 -36.98 34.75
N THR A 58 -32.82 -37.42 33.86
CA THR A 58 -34.27 -37.34 34.10
C THR A 58 -34.72 -38.64 34.74
N ASP A 59 -35.42 -38.53 35.87
CA ASP A 59 -36.05 -39.67 36.51
C ASP A 59 -37.15 -40.23 35.58
N PRO A 60 -37.07 -41.51 35.17
CA PRO A 60 -38.04 -42.11 34.26
C PRO A 60 -39.45 -42.27 34.86
N GLU A 61 -39.58 -42.30 36.19
CA GLU A 61 -40.88 -42.45 36.87
C GLU A 61 -41.56 -41.10 37.07
N THR A 62 -40.81 -40.08 37.50
CA THR A 62 -41.37 -38.77 37.86
C THR A 62 -41.21 -37.71 36.78
N GLY A 63 -40.33 -37.92 35.81
CA GLY A 63 -39.94 -36.92 34.80
C GLY A 63 -39.11 -35.76 35.37
N ALA A 64 -38.73 -35.82 36.66
CA ALA A 64 -37.97 -34.75 37.30
C ALA A 64 -36.49 -34.82 36.91
N ALA A 65 -35.89 -33.65 36.61
CA ALA A 65 -34.45 -33.54 36.37
C ALA A 65 -33.69 -33.54 37.70
N HIS A 66 -32.72 -34.44 37.82
CA HIS A 66 -31.79 -34.53 38.93
C HIS A 66 -30.37 -34.30 38.41
N THR A 67 -29.65 -33.38 39.03
CA THR A 67 -28.23 -33.13 38.74
C THR A 67 -27.37 -33.63 39.89
N HIS A 68 -26.42 -34.52 39.58
CA HIS A 68 -25.33 -34.91 40.45
C HIS A 68 -24.06 -34.17 40.02
N ALA A 69 -23.51 -33.36 40.92
CA ALA A 69 -22.31 -32.59 40.69
C ALA A 69 -21.19 -32.97 41.67
N VAL A 70 -19.96 -32.97 41.16
CA VAL A 70 -18.75 -33.27 41.91
C VAL A 70 -17.82 -32.07 41.84
N HIS A 71 -17.44 -31.55 43.00
CA HIS A 71 -16.49 -30.47 43.14
C HIS A 71 -15.05 -31.00 43.01
N LEU A 72 -14.30 -30.38 42.10
CA LEU A 72 -12.89 -30.65 41.85
C LEU A 72 -12.10 -29.42 42.32
N PRO A 73 -11.35 -29.52 43.43
CA PRO A 73 -10.51 -28.42 43.89
C PRO A 73 -9.51 -27.99 42.80
N ALA A 74 -9.10 -26.73 42.82
CA ALA A 74 -8.15 -26.18 41.84
C ALA A 74 -6.90 -27.07 41.70
N GLY A 75 -6.54 -27.41 40.46
CA GLY A 75 -5.41 -28.29 40.13
C GLY A 75 -5.68 -29.80 40.29
N THR A 76 -6.84 -30.22 40.80
CA THR A 76 -7.19 -31.64 40.95
C THR A 76 -7.48 -32.29 39.60
N ARG A 77 -6.87 -33.45 39.34
CA ARG A 77 -7.06 -34.25 38.12
C ARG A 77 -7.79 -35.56 38.44
N LEU A 78 -8.51 -36.10 37.46
CA LEU A 78 -9.09 -37.43 37.56
C LEU A 78 -8.00 -38.52 37.61
N PRO A 79 -8.30 -39.73 38.11
CA PRO A 79 -7.35 -40.84 38.18
C PRO A 79 -6.63 -41.10 36.86
N GLY A 80 -5.32 -41.40 36.94
CA GLY A 80 -4.47 -41.58 35.75
C GLY A 80 -4.27 -40.31 34.93
N GLY A 81 -4.70 -39.15 35.45
CA GLY A 81 -4.64 -37.89 34.73
C GLY A 81 -5.60 -37.84 33.54
N ALA A 82 -6.75 -38.53 33.64
CA ALA A 82 -7.79 -38.56 32.62
C ALA A 82 -8.50 -37.19 32.47
N LEU A 83 -9.03 -36.91 31.27
CA LEU A 83 -9.78 -35.68 31.01
C LEU A 83 -11.17 -35.73 31.67
N PRO A 84 -11.71 -34.61 32.18
CA PRO A 84 -13.03 -34.59 32.82
C PRO A 84 -14.16 -35.17 31.96
N VAL A 85 -14.13 -34.93 30.64
CA VAL A 85 -15.11 -35.48 29.70
C VAL A 85 -15.19 -37.01 29.75
N THR A 86 -14.09 -37.69 30.07
CA THR A 86 -14.05 -39.15 30.11
C THR A 86 -14.90 -39.75 31.23
N ALA A 87 -15.31 -38.94 32.22
CA ALA A 87 -16.24 -39.35 33.26
C ALA A 87 -17.71 -39.33 32.80
N TRP A 88 -18.05 -38.95 31.56
CA TRP A 88 -19.42 -38.86 31.01
C TRP A 88 -20.35 -40.00 31.46
N ASP A 89 -19.92 -41.24 31.29
CA ASP A 89 -20.68 -42.44 31.67
C ASP A 89 -20.02 -43.22 32.81
N SER A 90 -19.47 -42.48 33.78
CA SER A 90 -18.92 -43.09 35.00
C SER A 90 -20.02 -43.85 35.75
N PRO A 91 -19.77 -45.09 36.21
CA PRO A 91 -20.72 -45.82 37.05
C PRO A 91 -20.92 -45.19 38.43
N ARG A 92 -20.15 -44.14 38.76
CA ARG A 92 -20.20 -43.42 40.02
C ARG A 92 -21.21 -42.26 40.01
N TRP A 93 -21.85 -41.96 38.88
CA TRP A 93 -22.94 -41.00 38.85
C TRP A 93 -24.18 -41.55 39.55
N ALA A 94 -24.73 -40.79 40.50
CA ALA A 94 -26.03 -41.11 41.10
C ALA A 94 -27.13 -40.90 40.06
N PRO A 95 -27.98 -41.91 39.79
CA PRO A 95 -29.05 -41.81 38.80
C PRO A 95 -30.32 -41.12 39.32
N LEU A 96 -30.42 -40.97 40.65
CA LEU A 96 -31.59 -40.43 41.34
C LEU A 96 -31.16 -39.49 42.46
N ALA A 97 -32.02 -38.51 42.75
CA ALA A 97 -31.82 -37.58 43.84
C ALA A 97 -31.91 -38.31 45.20
N PRO A 98 -30.93 -38.12 46.11
CA PRO A 98 -31.05 -38.57 47.49
C PRO A 98 -32.22 -37.87 48.20
N ALA A 99 -32.68 -38.47 49.31
CA ALA A 99 -33.70 -37.84 50.15
C ALA A 99 -33.21 -36.45 50.65
N PRO A 100 -34.07 -35.41 50.65
CA PRO A 100 -33.71 -34.08 51.10
C PRO A 100 -33.07 -34.08 52.50
N GLY A 101 -31.92 -33.41 52.64
CA GLY A 101 -31.18 -33.31 53.90
C GLY A 101 -30.28 -34.51 54.22
N SER A 102 -30.17 -35.49 53.32
CA SER A 102 -29.19 -36.58 53.46
C SER A 102 -27.77 -36.13 53.13
N THR A 103 -26.77 -36.81 53.71
CA THR A 103 -25.35 -36.59 53.39
C THR A 103 -24.91 -37.60 52.32
N PRO A 104 -24.31 -37.17 51.20
CA PRO A 104 -23.81 -38.09 50.19
C PRO A 104 -22.74 -39.04 50.74
N SER A 105 -22.73 -40.30 50.28
CA SER A 105 -21.68 -41.28 50.61
C SER A 105 -20.33 -40.82 50.04
N PRO A 106 -19.19 -40.93 50.76
CA PRO A 106 -17.90 -40.45 50.27
C PRO A 106 -17.52 -41.00 48.89
N LEU A 107 -17.11 -40.11 47.98
CA LEU A 107 -16.65 -40.46 46.64
C LEU A 107 -15.13 -40.30 46.56
N GLU A 108 -14.39 -41.41 46.57
CA GLU A 108 -12.92 -41.35 46.52
C GLU A 108 -12.39 -40.84 45.18
N ALA A 109 -13.04 -41.22 44.07
CA ALA A 109 -12.70 -40.77 42.73
C ALA A 109 -13.85 -40.99 41.74
N LEU A 110 -13.90 -40.15 40.71
CA LEU A 110 -14.67 -40.42 39.49
C LEU A 110 -13.81 -41.19 38.50
N THR A 111 -14.22 -42.41 38.17
CA THR A 111 -13.51 -43.25 37.19
C THR A 111 -14.00 -42.96 35.78
N PRO A 112 -13.12 -42.88 34.77
CA PRO A 112 -13.50 -42.77 33.37
C PRO A 112 -14.45 -43.89 32.92
N ALA A 113 -15.33 -43.59 31.97
CA ALA A 113 -16.18 -44.55 31.30
C ALA A 113 -15.32 -45.54 30.49
N ALA A 114 -15.52 -46.83 30.70
CA ALA A 114 -14.81 -47.87 29.95
C ALA A 114 -15.36 -47.96 28.52
N GLY A 115 -14.46 -48.02 27.53
CA GLY A 115 -14.80 -48.31 26.12
C GLY A 115 -15.42 -47.16 25.32
N PHE A 116 -16.13 -46.21 25.94
CA PHE A 116 -16.80 -45.13 25.20
C PHE A 116 -15.83 -44.17 24.47
N PHE A 117 -14.64 -43.96 25.04
CA PHE A 117 -13.59 -43.08 24.52
C PHE A 117 -12.36 -43.86 24.06
N ASP A 118 -12.54 -45.08 23.55
CA ASP A 118 -11.42 -45.85 23.01
C ASP A 118 -10.85 -45.21 21.71
N ARG A 119 -9.61 -45.59 21.38
CA ARG A 119 -8.90 -44.99 20.24
C ARG A 119 -9.64 -45.19 18.93
N GLU A 120 -10.15 -46.39 18.70
CA GLU A 120 -10.82 -46.77 17.45
C GLU A 120 -12.14 -46.02 17.29
N GLY A 121 -12.95 -45.94 18.35
CA GLY A 121 -14.20 -45.21 18.37
C GLY A 121 -14.01 -43.71 18.16
N LEU A 122 -13.01 -43.09 18.78
CA LEU A 122 -12.71 -41.67 18.58
C LEU A 122 -12.18 -41.38 17.17
N ALA A 123 -11.32 -42.24 16.62
CA ALA A 123 -10.85 -42.10 15.25
C ALA A 123 -11.99 -42.27 14.23
N GLY A 124 -12.86 -43.27 14.42
CA GLY A 124 -14.05 -43.46 13.60
C GLY A 124 -15.02 -42.29 13.68
N PHE A 125 -15.21 -41.73 14.89
CA PHE A 125 -16.01 -40.52 15.10
C PHE A 125 -15.43 -39.32 14.35
N ALA A 126 -14.13 -39.05 14.50
CA ALA A 126 -13.45 -37.95 13.81
C ALA A 126 -13.51 -38.11 12.28
N ALA A 127 -13.31 -39.33 11.77
CA ALA A 127 -13.43 -39.64 10.34
C ALA A 127 -14.83 -39.35 9.80
N GLY A 128 -15.88 -39.72 10.54
CA GLY A 128 -17.27 -39.43 10.20
C GLY A 128 -17.65 -37.95 10.21
N ARG A 129 -16.76 -37.06 10.72
CA ARG A 129 -16.98 -35.60 10.78
C ARG A 129 -15.84 -34.80 10.11
N GLY A 130 -15.05 -35.44 9.26
CA GLY A 130 -13.86 -34.86 8.62
C GLY A 130 -14.01 -33.42 8.09
N PRO A 131 -15.08 -33.07 7.34
CA PRO A 131 -15.24 -31.73 6.75
C PRO A 131 -15.27 -30.56 7.75
N ARG A 132 -15.61 -30.79 9.03
CA ARG A 132 -15.65 -29.76 10.07
C ARG A 132 -14.55 -29.89 11.12
N LEU A 133 -13.79 -30.97 11.10
CA LEU A 133 -12.81 -31.30 12.15
C LEU A 133 -11.74 -30.22 12.31
N ALA A 134 -11.15 -29.74 11.21
CA ALA A 134 -10.15 -28.68 11.24
C ALA A 134 -10.73 -27.35 11.75
N GLY A 135 -11.96 -27.00 11.36
CA GLY A 135 -12.64 -25.79 11.83
C GLY A 135 -12.86 -25.78 13.35
N VAL A 136 -13.37 -26.89 13.89
CA VAL A 136 -13.57 -27.07 15.34
C VAL A 136 -12.24 -26.98 16.10
N LEU A 137 -11.21 -27.69 15.63
CA LEU A 137 -9.87 -27.67 16.25
C LEU A 137 -9.28 -26.24 16.27
N ALA A 138 -9.44 -25.49 15.18
CA ALA A 138 -8.94 -24.12 15.09
C ALA A 138 -9.65 -23.16 16.07
N ASP A 139 -10.96 -23.28 16.26
CA ASP A 139 -11.67 -22.45 17.23
C ASP A 139 -11.34 -22.83 18.68
N VAL A 140 -11.22 -24.12 18.99
CA VAL A 140 -10.86 -24.54 20.35
C VAL A 140 -9.41 -24.18 20.68
N ARG A 141 -8.49 -24.24 19.72
CA ARG A 141 -7.15 -23.68 19.88
C ARG A 141 -7.21 -22.19 20.26
N ARG A 142 -8.01 -21.39 19.53
CA ARG A 142 -8.19 -19.96 19.84
C ARG A 142 -8.73 -19.73 21.25
N LEU A 143 -9.66 -20.55 21.72
CA LEU A 143 -10.13 -20.51 23.12
C LEU A 143 -9.03 -20.79 24.15
N CYS A 144 -8.01 -21.58 23.78
CA CYS A 144 -6.87 -21.86 24.65
C CYS A 144 -5.84 -20.71 24.65
N GLU A 145 -5.65 -20.05 23.51
CA GLU A 145 -4.74 -18.91 23.35
C GLU A 145 -5.34 -17.62 23.93
N ASP A 146 -6.65 -17.42 23.79
CA ASP A 146 -7.40 -16.26 24.27
C ASP A 146 -8.68 -16.71 25.00
N PRO A 147 -8.72 -16.63 26.36
CA PRO A 147 -9.92 -16.94 27.12
C PRO A 147 -11.13 -16.04 26.82
N GLY A 148 -10.91 -14.87 26.19
CA GLY A 148 -11.96 -13.94 25.74
C GLY A 148 -12.48 -14.22 24.33
N ALA A 149 -11.95 -15.24 23.64
CA ALA A 149 -12.44 -15.64 22.33
C ALA A 149 -13.91 -16.13 22.39
N GLU A 150 -14.61 -16.00 21.26
CA GLU A 150 -15.99 -16.45 21.11
C GLU A 150 -16.15 -17.93 21.47
N GLN A 151 -17.19 -18.25 22.24
CA GLN A 151 -17.53 -19.62 22.61
C GLN A 151 -17.83 -20.48 21.38
N VAL A 152 -17.51 -21.78 21.47
CA VAL A 152 -17.71 -22.74 20.39
C VAL A 152 -19.00 -23.51 20.62
N VAL A 153 -19.93 -23.42 19.67
CA VAL A 153 -21.19 -24.17 19.70
C VAL A 153 -21.11 -25.36 18.74
N LEU A 154 -21.30 -26.55 19.27
CA LEU A 154 -21.32 -27.81 18.53
C LEU A 154 -22.76 -28.31 18.41
N ILE A 155 -23.23 -28.52 17.18
CA ILE A 155 -24.57 -29.03 16.90
C ILE A 155 -24.47 -30.51 16.53
N GLU A 156 -25.07 -31.35 17.38
CA GLU A 156 -25.23 -32.80 17.18
C GLU A 156 -26.62 -33.27 17.66
N GLU A 157 -27.13 -34.33 17.05
CA GLU A 157 -28.40 -34.95 17.45
C GLU A 157 -28.34 -35.58 18.85
N ASN A 158 -27.15 -36.05 19.26
CA ASN A 158 -26.95 -36.78 20.51
C ASN A 158 -25.90 -36.08 21.39
N PRO A 159 -26.20 -35.74 22.66
CA PRO A 159 -25.22 -35.19 23.60
C PRO A 159 -23.96 -36.05 23.77
N ALA A 160 -24.07 -37.36 23.56
CA ALA A 160 -22.95 -38.29 23.58
C ALA A 160 -21.91 -37.98 22.48
N ASP A 161 -22.34 -37.46 21.33
CA ASP A 161 -21.45 -37.03 20.25
C ASP A 161 -20.72 -35.72 20.61
N ILE A 162 -21.36 -34.83 21.38
CA ILE A 162 -20.69 -33.65 21.92
C ILE A 162 -19.59 -34.06 22.91
N ALA A 163 -19.84 -35.05 23.76
CA ALA A 163 -18.80 -35.61 24.64
C ALA A 163 -17.63 -36.20 23.82
N ARG A 164 -17.90 -36.88 22.70
CA ARG A 164 -16.85 -37.37 21.80
C ARG A 164 -16.06 -36.24 21.15
N TRP A 165 -16.72 -35.15 20.75
CA TRP A 165 -16.02 -33.96 20.25
C TRP A 165 -15.03 -33.39 21.27
N VAL A 166 -15.46 -33.19 22.51
CA VAL A 166 -14.61 -32.69 23.59
C VAL A 166 -13.45 -33.66 23.84
N ALA A 167 -13.66 -34.97 23.75
CA ALA A 167 -12.60 -35.97 23.86
C ALA A 167 -11.61 -35.95 22.67
N VAL A 168 -12.09 -35.81 21.43
CA VAL A 168 -11.26 -35.68 20.21
C VAL A 168 -10.36 -34.46 20.31
N VAL A 169 -10.93 -33.31 20.69
CA VAL A 169 -10.17 -32.07 20.80
C VAL A 169 -9.21 -32.14 21.98
N GLY A 170 -9.67 -32.57 23.15
CA GLY A 170 -8.83 -32.70 24.35
C GLY A 170 -7.66 -33.67 24.19
N ALA A 171 -7.77 -34.69 23.32
CA ALA A 171 -6.66 -35.59 23.03
C ALA A 171 -5.58 -34.98 22.11
N ALA A 172 -5.91 -33.93 21.35
CA ALA A 172 -4.97 -33.20 20.49
C ALA A 172 -4.34 -31.98 21.19
N LEU A 173 -5.02 -31.39 22.18
CA LEU A 173 -4.55 -30.23 22.90
C LEU A 173 -3.34 -30.54 23.80
N PRO A 174 -2.48 -29.53 24.09
CA PRO A 174 -1.53 -29.59 25.17
C PRO A 174 -2.23 -29.92 26.50
N ARG A 175 -1.52 -30.63 27.37
CA ARG A 175 -2.12 -31.27 28.55
C ARG A 175 -2.82 -30.29 29.47
N GLU A 176 -2.23 -29.12 29.73
CA GLU A 176 -2.82 -28.13 30.64
C GLU A 176 -4.11 -27.53 30.06
N HIS A 177 -4.12 -27.20 28.78
CA HIS A 177 -5.30 -26.71 28.05
C HIS A 177 -6.42 -27.74 28.00
N ALA A 178 -6.09 -29.00 27.69
CA ALA A 178 -7.06 -30.09 27.67
C ALA A 178 -7.77 -30.28 29.01
N HIS A 179 -7.04 -30.08 30.12
CA HIS A 179 -7.63 -30.15 31.45
C HIS A 179 -8.43 -28.88 31.80
N ALA A 180 -8.06 -27.71 31.28
CA ALA A 180 -8.73 -26.43 31.57
C ALA A 180 -10.04 -26.22 30.80
N LEU A 181 -10.21 -26.91 29.68
CA LEU A 181 -11.34 -26.76 28.79
C LEU A 181 -12.69 -27.01 29.50
N THR A 182 -13.53 -25.97 29.57
CA THR A 182 -14.90 -26.06 30.10
C THR A 182 -15.88 -26.43 28.99
N PHE A 183 -16.89 -27.23 29.30
CA PHE A 183 -17.86 -27.68 28.31
C PHE A 183 -19.23 -28.00 28.91
N THR A 184 -20.28 -27.94 28.10
CA THR A 184 -21.56 -28.59 28.35
C THR A 184 -21.97 -29.40 27.12
N THR A 185 -22.47 -30.62 27.30
CA THR A 185 -22.88 -31.47 26.17
C THR A 185 -24.26 -31.14 25.62
N TYR A 186 -25.06 -30.35 26.35
CA TYR A 186 -26.38 -29.92 25.92
C TYR A 186 -26.78 -28.60 26.60
N ALA A 187 -27.30 -27.67 25.82
CA ALA A 187 -27.84 -26.39 26.24
C ALA A 187 -29.09 -26.07 25.40
N GLU A 188 -30.25 -25.89 26.04
CA GLU A 188 -31.47 -25.40 25.35
C GLU A 188 -31.36 -23.92 24.97
N ARG A 189 -30.52 -23.16 25.69
CA ARG A 189 -30.24 -21.74 25.47
C ARG A 189 -28.73 -21.50 25.50
N PRO A 190 -28.02 -21.71 24.37
CA PRO A 190 -26.58 -21.53 24.27
C PRO A 190 -26.10 -20.17 24.78
N GLU A 191 -26.91 -19.11 24.60
CA GLU A 191 -26.61 -17.73 25.02
C GLU A 191 -26.49 -17.52 26.53
N HIS A 192 -26.92 -18.48 27.34
CA HIS A 192 -26.78 -18.44 28.80
C HIS A 192 -25.74 -19.42 29.34
N ALA A 193 -25.08 -20.20 28.46
CA ALA A 193 -24.10 -21.19 28.90
C ALA A 193 -22.78 -20.50 29.26
N LEU A 194 -22.23 -20.85 30.43
CA LEU A 194 -20.98 -20.28 30.95
C LEU A 194 -19.72 -20.98 30.42
N GLN A 195 -19.88 -22.09 29.69
CA GLN A 195 -18.77 -22.94 29.26
C GLN A 195 -18.21 -22.55 27.90
N GLN A 196 -16.93 -22.84 27.66
CA GLN A 196 -16.27 -22.50 26.40
C GLN A 196 -16.78 -23.32 25.22
N ILE A 197 -17.10 -24.60 25.43
CA ILE A 197 -17.69 -25.48 24.42
C ILE A 197 -19.13 -25.81 24.81
N ILE A 198 -20.07 -25.53 23.92
CA ILE A 198 -21.50 -25.65 24.17
C ILE A 198 -22.11 -26.62 23.15
N GLY A 199 -22.64 -27.74 23.62
CA GLY A 199 -23.42 -28.67 22.81
C GLY A 199 -24.88 -28.23 22.70
N THR A 200 -25.49 -28.37 21.53
CA THR A 200 -26.92 -28.17 21.34
C THR A 200 -27.47 -29.09 20.23
N SER A 201 -28.80 -29.21 20.14
CA SER A 201 -29.47 -29.99 19.08
C SER A 201 -29.82 -29.10 17.87
N PRO A 202 -30.02 -29.69 16.68
CA PRO A 202 -30.37 -28.93 15.47
C PRO A 202 -31.66 -28.12 15.58
N ASP A 203 -32.57 -28.49 16.48
CA ASP A 203 -33.87 -27.84 16.67
C ASP A 203 -33.81 -26.56 17.52
N VAL A 204 -32.67 -26.28 18.16
CA VAL A 204 -32.51 -25.13 19.04
C VAL A 204 -32.14 -23.89 18.22
N VAL A 205 -32.93 -22.81 18.40
CA VAL A 205 -32.72 -21.52 17.75
C VAL A 205 -32.09 -20.53 18.74
N PHE A 206 -30.96 -19.94 18.36
CA PHE A 206 -30.18 -19.02 19.19
C PHE A 206 -29.46 -17.97 18.32
N PRO A 207 -28.98 -16.85 18.89
CA PRO A 207 -28.29 -15.80 18.12
C PRO A 207 -26.87 -16.25 17.71
N ALA A 208 -26.77 -17.03 16.63
CA ALA A 208 -25.52 -17.66 16.17
C ALA A 208 -24.35 -16.70 15.84
N ALA A 209 -24.63 -15.40 15.63
CA ALA A 209 -23.62 -14.41 15.25
C ALA A 209 -22.56 -14.13 16.34
N GLU A 210 -22.87 -14.45 17.59
CA GLU A 210 -21.98 -14.24 18.75
C GLU A 210 -21.09 -15.45 19.04
N PHE A 211 -21.22 -16.53 18.24
CA PHE A 211 -20.61 -17.83 18.50
C PHE A 211 -19.86 -18.38 17.29
N ARG A 212 -18.93 -19.29 17.56
CA ARG A 212 -18.33 -20.17 16.54
C ARG A 212 -19.15 -21.44 16.42
N VAL A 213 -20.06 -21.48 15.45
CA VAL A 213 -21.04 -22.56 15.31
C VAL A 213 -20.57 -23.63 14.32
N HIS A 214 -20.59 -24.90 14.75
CA HIS A 214 -20.25 -26.07 13.94
C HIS A 214 -21.38 -27.10 13.92
N GLY A 215 -22.07 -27.22 12.78
CA GLY A 215 -23.18 -28.15 12.61
C GLY A 215 -23.06 -29.07 11.38
N PRO A 216 -24.04 -29.98 11.19
CA PRO A 216 -24.10 -30.83 10.01
C PRO A 216 -24.13 -29.98 8.72
N GLY A 217 -23.25 -30.29 7.76
CA GLY A 217 -23.18 -29.58 6.48
C GLY A 217 -22.34 -28.29 6.48
N ALA A 218 -21.86 -27.82 7.63
CA ALA A 218 -20.89 -26.73 7.69
C ALA A 218 -19.49 -27.27 7.35
N ALA A 219 -19.06 -27.10 6.09
CA ALA A 219 -17.66 -27.25 5.73
C ALA A 219 -16.94 -25.94 6.08
N ASP A 220 -16.04 -25.99 7.06
CA ASP A 220 -15.28 -24.81 7.47
C ASP A 220 -13.82 -24.99 7.06
N VAL A 221 -13.48 -24.38 5.91
CA VAL A 221 -12.12 -24.40 5.37
C VAL A 221 -11.35 -23.26 6.02
N ARG A 222 -10.70 -23.55 7.15
CA ARG A 222 -9.85 -22.59 7.86
C ARG A 222 -8.39 -22.76 7.50
N GLU A 223 -7.65 -21.65 7.56
CA GLU A 223 -6.24 -21.58 7.19
C GLU A 223 -5.26 -22.04 8.30
N ASP A 224 -5.76 -22.51 9.44
CA ASP A 224 -4.91 -22.90 10.58
C ASP A 224 -4.14 -24.22 10.30
N ALA A 225 -2.82 -24.11 10.13
CA ALA A 225 -1.96 -25.24 9.81
C ALA A 225 -1.93 -26.32 10.91
N TRP A 226 -1.98 -25.94 12.20
CA TRP A 226 -1.98 -26.91 13.29
C TRP A 226 -3.29 -27.70 13.30
N ALA A 227 -4.42 -27.02 13.12
CA ALA A 227 -5.73 -27.65 13.11
C ALA A 227 -5.91 -28.59 11.91
N VAL A 228 -5.42 -28.19 10.73
CA VAL A 228 -5.44 -29.03 9.52
C VAL A 228 -4.60 -30.30 9.70
N VAL A 229 -3.36 -30.17 10.17
CA VAL A 229 -2.48 -31.33 10.41
C VAL A 229 -3.08 -32.25 11.47
N THR A 230 -3.61 -31.68 12.56
CA THR A 230 -4.27 -32.43 13.62
C THR A 230 -5.49 -33.20 13.10
N ALA A 231 -6.29 -32.58 12.24
CA ALA A 231 -7.41 -33.24 11.58
C ALA A 231 -6.92 -34.40 10.69
N GLN A 232 -5.86 -34.22 9.90
CA GLN A 232 -5.29 -35.28 9.05
C GLN A 232 -4.75 -36.47 9.86
N VAL A 233 -4.14 -36.22 11.03
CA VAL A 233 -3.71 -37.29 11.96
C VAL A 233 -4.90 -38.11 12.48
N TRP A 234 -6.01 -37.44 12.83
CA TRP A 234 -7.25 -38.09 13.22
C TRP A 234 -7.87 -38.91 12.08
N LEU A 235 -7.94 -38.34 10.87
CA LEU A 235 -8.46 -39.02 9.68
C LEU A 235 -7.63 -40.25 9.31
N ALA A 236 -6.33 -40.25 9.61
CA ALA A 236 -5.46 -41.41 9.45
C ALA A 236 -5.61 -42.46 10.57
N GLY A 237 -6.37 -42.19 11.63
CA GLY A 237 -6.54 -43.08 12.78
C GLY A 237 -5.29 -43.20 13.65
N ARG A 238 -4.45 -42.16 13.69
CA ARG A 238 -3.14 -42.17 14.37
C ARG A 238 -3.01 -41.16 15.54
N PRO A 239 -3.97 -41.05 16.47
CA PRO A 239 -3.91 -40.04 17.55
C PRO A 239 -2.75 -40.24 18.56
N GLU A 240 -2.09 -41.39 18.57
CA GLU A 240 -0.84 -41.61 19.30
C GLU A 240 0.29 -40.67 18.89
N LEU A 241 0.21 -40.10 17.68
CA LEU A 241 1.22 -39.18 17.16
C LEU A 241 1.24 -37.85 17.91
N PHE A 242 0.14 -37.42 18.54
CA PHE A 242 0.11 -36.21 19.36
C PHE A 242 1.08 -36.32 20.54
N LYS A 243 1.07 -37.47 21.24
CA LYS A 243 1.99 -37.73 22.36
C LYS A 243 3.43 -37.85 21.88
N ARG A 244 3.65 -38.45 20.71
CA ARG A 244 4.99 -38.58 20.12
C ARG A 244 5.57 -37.23 19.72
N ALA A 245 4.75 -36.36 19.12
CA ALA A 245 5.15 -34.99 18.78
C ALA A 245 5.49 -34.19 20.04
N ALA A 246 4.63 -34.25 21.07
CA ALA A 246 4.83 -33.55 22.35
C ALA A 246 6.07 -34.02 23.15
N ALA A 247 6.63 -35.19 22.83
CA ALA A 247 7.84 -35.71 23.47
C ALA A 247 9.13 -35.23 22.79
N GLN A 248 9.05 -34.49 21.67
CA GLN A 248 10.24 -34.00 20.97
C GLN A 248 10.87 -32.82 21.74
N PRO A 249 12.21 -32.78 21.86
CA PRO A 249 12.94 -31.80 22.67
C PRO A 249 12.84 -30.35 22.18
N SER A 250 12.29 -30.13 20.97
CA SER A 250 12.14 -28.84 20.28
C SER A 250 10.76 -28.19 20.44
N PHE A 251 9.97 -28.59 21.43
CA PHE A 251 8.63 -28.03 21.68
C PHE A 251 8.62 -26.59 22.24
N GLU A 252 9.74 -25.87 22.19
CA GLU A 252 9.86 -24.48 22.66
C GLU A 252 9.23 -23.45 21.68
N GLU A 253 8.81 -23.87 20.48
CA GLU A 253 8.22 -23.02 19.43
C GLU A 253 6.75 -22.57 19.65
N GLY A 254 6.24 -22.77 20.85
CA GLY A 254 4.86 -22.43 21.19
C GLY A 254 3.95 -23.64 21.13
N GLU A 255 3.01 -23.69 22.07
CA GLU A 255 2.24 -24.89 22.43
C GLU A 255 1.38 -25.47 21.29
N PHE A 256 1.16 -24.70 20.22
CA PHE A 256 0.37 -25.07 19.03
C PHE A 256 1.16 -25.00 17.71
N ALA A 257 2.48 -25.18 17.74
CA ALA A 257 3.28 -25.25 16.52
C ALA A 257 2.87 -26.45 15.64
N ALA A 258 2.54 -26.19 14.37
CA ALA A 258 2.14 -27.24 13.42
C ALA A 258 3.32 -28.14 12.98
N GLY A 259 4.53 -27.56 12.96
CA GLY A 259 5.75 -28.18 12.43
C GLY A 259 6.14 -29.52 13.06
N PRO A 260 6.30 -29.62 14.40
CA PRO A 260 6.69 -30.86 15.07
C PRO A 260 5.69 -32.00 14.82
N LEU A 261 4.39 -31.68 14.87
CA LEU A 261 3.33 -32.65 14.60
C LEU A 261 3.34 -33.08 13.13
N ALA A 262 3.50 -32.14 12.20
CA ALA A 262 3.54 -32.42 10.77
C ALA A 262 4.73 -33.29 10.39
N ALA A 263 5.93 -33.01 10.91
CA ALA A 263 7.12 -33.82 10.69
C ALA A 263 6.94 -35.24 11.27
N THR A 264 6.40 -35.35 12.49
CA THR A 264 6.08 -36.64 13.12
C THR A 264 5.04 -37.44 12.31
N ALA A 265 4.03 -36.76 11.77
CA ALA A 265 2.98 -37.36 10.95
C ALA A 265 3.51 -37.87 9.60
N LEU A 266 4.28 -37.06 8.88
CA LEU A 266 4.92 -37.46 7.62
C LEU A 266 5.85 -38.66 7.80
N SER A 267 6.72 -38.62 8.80
CA SER A 267 7.62 -39.75 9.10
C SER A 267 6.86 -41.03 9.52
N ALA A 268 5.62 -40.91 9.98
CA ALA A 268 4.74 -42.04 10.30
C ALA A 268 3.85 -42.50 9.14
N GLY A 269 4.02 -41.90 7.95
CA GLY A 269 3.27 -42.23 6.73
C GLY A 269 1.88 -41.62 6.65
N VAL A 270 1.58 -40.59 7.44
CA VAL A 270 0.31 -39.86 7.36
C VAL A 270 0.38 -38.88 6.18
N PRO A 271 -0.57 -38.94 5.22
CA PRO A 271 -0.61 -37.99 4.11
C PRO A 271 -1.03 -36.60 4.65
N LEU A 272 -0.22 -35.58 4.35
CA LEU A 272 -0.53 -34.18 4.65
C LEU A 272 -0.72 -33.39 3.36
N ASP A 273 -1.45 -32.28 3.47
CA ASP A 273 -1.58 -31.30 2.40
C ASP A 273 -0.32 -30.43 2.29
N SER A 274 -0.30 -29.51 1.33
CA SER A 274 0.84 -28.61 1.12
C SER A 274 1.17 -27.75 2.35
N ARG A 275 0.17 -27.36 3.14
CA ARG A 275 0.37 -26.59 4.37
C ARG A 275 1.09 -27.42 5.43
N GLY A 276 0.64 -28.64 5.69
CA GLY A 276 1.31 -29.57 6.61
C GLY A 276 2.72 -29.90 6.16
N ARG A 277 2.93 -30.11 4.86
CA ARG A 277 4.27 -30.37 4.28
C ARG A 277 5.20 -29.17 4.42
N THR A 278 4.70 -27.97 4.17
CA THR A 278 5.45 -26.71 4.35
C THR A 278 5.85 -26.52 5.82
N ALA A 279 4.91 -26.74 6.75
CA ALA A 279 5.18 -26.64 8.19
C ALA A 279 6.23 -27.66 8.65
N ALA A 280 6.16 -28.90 8.15
CA ALA A 280 7.16 -29.92 8.45
C ALA A 280 8.55 -29.56 7.91
N ALA A 281 8.64 -29.04 6.68
CA ALA A 281 9.91 -28.63 6.07
C ALA A 281 10.53 -27.43 6.81
N ALA A 282 9.73 -26.43 7.19
CA ALA A 282 10.19 -25.28 7.96
C ALA A 282 10.73 -25.68 9.35
N TRP A 283 10.00 -26.54 10.06
CA TRP A 283 10.46 -27.04 11.35
C TRP A 283 11.73 -27.88 11.24
N ALA A 284 11.85 -28.72 10.21
CA ALA A 284 13.04 -29.52 9.97
C ALA A 284 14.27 -28.65 9.63
N LEU A 285 14.06 -27.52 8.95
CA LEU A 285 15.09 -26.53 8.64
C LEU A 285 15.67 -25.91 9.93
N GLU A 286 14.79 -25.51 10.85
CA GLU A 286 15.15 -24.90 12.14
C GLU A 286 15.84 -25.92 13.08
N HIS A 287 15.38 -27.17 13.06
CA HIS A 287 15.87 -28.23 13.95
C HIS A 287 16.88 -29.17 13.32
N ALA A 288 17.47 -28.78 12.19
CA ALA A 288 18.36 -29.65 11.42
C ALA A 288 19.55 -30.20 12.25
N ASP A 289 20.02 -29.45 13.24
CA ASP A 289 21.15 -29.83 14.10
C ASP A 289 20.76 -30.78 15.25
N GLY A 290 19.47 -30.90 15.57
CA GLY A 290 18.96 -31.75 16.64
C GLY A 290 18.29 -33.05 16.17
N LEU A 291 18.12 -33.24 14.86
CA LEU A 291 17.54 -34.43 14.27
C LEU A 291 18.59 -35.55 14.09
N ASP A 292 18.25 -36.76 14.54
CA ASP A 292 19.12 -37.92 14.37
C ASP A 292 19.27 -38.30 12.88
N ALA A 293 20.46 -38.78 12.50
CA ALA A 293 20.74 -39.20 11.12
C ALA A 293 19.76 -40.27 10.60
N GLY A 294 19.16 -41.06 11.49
CA GLY A 294 18.16 -42.09 11.16
C GLY A 294 16.76 -41.55 10.87
N ASP A 295 16.44 -40.32 11.25
CA ASP A 295 15.10 -39.73 11.07
C ASP A 295 14.94 -39.04 9.70
N TRP A 296 16.05 -38.57 9.12
CA TRP A 296 16.06 -37.90 7.81
C TRP A 296 15.49 -38.72 6.65
N PRO A 297 15.81 -40.02 6.47
CA PRO A 297 15.29 -40.80 5.34
C PRO A 297 13.76 -40.90 5.32
N ALA A 298 13.14 -41.08 6.49
CA ALA A 298 11.69 -41.18 6.58
C ALA A 298 11.01 -39.83 6.27
N LEU A 299 11.55 -38.73 6.83
CA LEU A 299 11.01 -37.40 6.63
C LEU A 299 11.17 -36.91 5.19
N LEU A 300 12.38 -37.01 4.62
CA LEU A 300 12.65 -36.61 3.24
C LEU A 300 11.91 -37.49 2.25
N GLY A 301 11.81 -38.80 2.50
CA GLY A 301 11.00 -39.70 1.68
C GLY A 301 9.54 -39.26 1.61
N ALA A 302 8.95 -38.87 2.74
CA ALA A 302 7.58 -38.37 2.79
C ALA A 302 7.42 -36.97 2.14
N LEU A 303 8.38 -36.06 2.35
CA LEU A 303 8.41 -34.73 1.72
C LEU A 303 8.69 -34.78 0.22
N CYS A 304 9.32 -35.82 -0.29
CA CYS A 304 9.59 -36.01 -1.72
C CYS A 304 8.54 -36.90 -2.41
N ALA A 305 7.67 -37.57 -1.65
CA ALA A 305 6.61 -38.41 -2.20
C ALA A 305 5.74 -37.64 -3.21
N PRO A 306 5.29 -38.29 -4.30
CA PRO A 306 4.44 -37.65 -5.29
C PRO A 306 3.12 -37.22 -4.66
N VAL A 307 2.67 -36.00 -4.98
CA VAL A 307 1.40 -35.43 -4.52
C VAL A 307 0.44 -35.25 -5.71
N PRO A 308 -0.89 -35.32 -5.51
CA PRO A 308 -1.84 -35.00 -6.56
C PRO A 308 -1.79 -33.51 -6.92
N GLY A 309 -1.55 -33.20 -8.20
CA GLY A 309 -1.47 -31.82 -8.70
C GLY A 309 -0.08 -31.19 -8.58
N SER A 310 0.02 -29.91 -8.94
CA SER A 310 1.26 -29.15 -8.79
C SER A 310 1.47 -28.75 -7.33
N ARG A 311 2.74 -28.77 -6.88
CA ARG A 311 3.10 -28.27 -5.55
C ARG A 311 3.07 -26.75 -5.58
N PRO A 312 2.47 -26.09 -4.57
CA PRO A 312 2.49 -24.64 -4.50
C PRO A 312 3.90 -24.11 -4.21
N ASP A 313 4.21 -22.92 -4.72
CA ASP A 313 5.52 -22.27 -4.59
C ASP A 313 6.03 -22.18 -3.15
N GLY A 314 5.13 -21.99 -2.18
CA GLY A 314 5.48 -21.93 -0.76
C GLY A 314 6.05 -23.25 -0.23
N GLU A 315 5.54 -24.39 -0.69
CA GLU A 315 6.07 -25.71 -0.32
C GLU A 315 7.45 -25.93 -0.96
N LEU A 316 7.58 -25.57 -2.24
CA LEU A 316 8.83 -25.71 -2.98
C LEU A 316 9.94 -24.83 -2.40
N ALA A 317 9.64 -23.58 -2.05
CA ALA A 317 10.59 -22.68 -1.40
C ALA A 317 11.04 -23.18 -0.01
N ALA A 318 10.15 -23.82 0.75
CA ALA A 318 10.51 -24.43 2.03
C ALA A 318 11.44 -25.64 1.84
N LEU A 319 11.18 -26.45 0.81
CA LEU A 319 11.99 -27.61 0.44
C LEU A 319 13.38 -27.21 -0.07
N ASP A 320 13.49 -26.15 -0.87
CA ASP A 320 14.76 -25.61 -1.36
C ASP A 320 15.66 -25.12 -0.21
N ARG A 321 15.08 -24.32 0.72
CA ARG A 321 15.81 -23.88 1.92
C ARG A 321 16.27 -25.06 2.77
N LEU A 322 15.42 -26.06 2.94
CA LEU A 322 15.75 -27.27 3.68
C LEU A 322 16.92 -28.01 3.01
N ALA A 323 16.86 -28.20 1.68
CA ALA A 323 17.93 -28.84 0.91
C ALA A 323 19.28 -28.13 1.12
N ALA A 324 19.30 -26.80 0.97
CA ALA A 324 20.50 -26.00 1.18
C ALA A 324 21.05 -26.09 2.62
N ARG A 325 20.18 -26.23 3.62
CA ARG A 325 20.58 -26.30 5.04
C ARG A 325 21.20 -27.63 5.43
N ILE A 326 20.74 -28.73 4.84
CA ILE A 326 21.16 -30.09 5.18
C ILE A 326 22.22 -30.62 4.22
N ASP A 327 22.54 -29.88 3.15
CA ASP A 327 23.64 -30.22 2.26
C ASP A 327 24.97 -30.37 3.04
N GLY A 328 25.69 -31.45 2.75
CA GLY A 328 26.89 -31.86 3.48
C GLY A 328 26.67 -32.37 4.92
N LYS A 329 25.44 -32.34 5.47
CA LYS A 329 25.12 -32.88 6.82
C LYS A 329 24.49 -34.27 6.79
N VAL A 330 23.68 -34.54 5.76
CA VAL A 330 23.10 -35.85 5.50
C VAL A 330 23.83 -36.55 4.35
N ALA A 331 23.77 -37.88 4.33
CA ALA A 331 24.34 -38.66 3.24
C ALA A 331 23.69 -38.28 1.89
N ALA A 332 24.48 -38.23 0.82
CA ALA A 332 24.02 -37.79 -0.50
C ALA A 332 22.84 -38.65 -1.02
N GLU A 333 22.82 -39.94 -0.68
CA GLU A 333 21.74 -40.87 -1.02
C GLU A 333 20.40 -40.48 -0.36
N THR A 334 20.46 -39.84 0.81
CA THR A 334 19.30 -39.38 1.56
C THR A 334 18.76 -38.05 0.98
N LEU A 335 19.64 -37.23 0.40
CA LEU A 335 19.29 -35.94 -0.21
C LEU A 335 18.82 -36.07 -1.68
N ALA A 336 19.25 -37.12 -2.38
CA ALA A 336 18.99 -37.33 -3.81
C ALA A 336 17.51 -37.17 -4.26
N PRO A 337 16.49 -37.67 -3.53
CA PRO A 337 15.09 -37.48 -3.91
C PRO A 337 14.65 -36.02 -3.89
N LEU A 338 15.18 -35.22 -2.95
CA LEU A 338 14.85 -33.81 -2.79
C LEU A 338 15.47 -32.98 -3.91
N THR A 339 16.73 -33.24 -4.24
CA THR A 339 17.41 -32.58 -5.36
C THR A 339 16.76 -32.91 -6.71
N ALA A 340 16.33 -34.16 -6.91
CA ALA A 340 15.64 -34.56 -8.14
C ALA A 340 14.26 -33.87 -8.27
N LEU A 341 13.53 -33.74 -7.15
CA LEU A 341 12.25 -33.03 -7.12
C LEU A 341 12.43 -31.54 -7.47
N LEU A 342 13.38 -30.85 -6.85
CA LEU A 342 13.62 -29.43 -7.11
C LEU A 342 14.08 -29.18 -8.56
N ALA A 343 14.97 -30.02 -9.09
CA ALA A 343 15.41 -29.93 -10.48
C ALA A 343 14.27 -30.15 -11.50
N SER A 344 13.22 -30.90 -11.13
CA SER A 344 12.06 -31.13 -12.01
C SER A 344 11.08 -29.94 -12.08
N VAL A 345 11.20 -28.97 -11.17
CA VAL A 345 10.38 -27.75 -11.12
C VAL A 345 10.98 -26.62 -11.97
N ASP A 346 12.31 -26.59 -12.11
CA ASP A 346 13.01 -25.61 -12.94
C ASP A 346 12.71 -25.72 -14.46
N ASP A 347 11.98 -26.77 -14.86
CA ASP A 347 11.46 -26.97 -16.23
C ASP A 347 10.01 -26.44 -16.43
N ASP A 348 9.42 -25.68 -15.50
CA ASP A 348 8.06 -25.11 -15.66
C ASP A 348 8.02 -23.83 -16.52
N PRO A 349 7.43 -23.86 -17.74
CA PRO A 349 7.30 -22.70 -18.60
C PRO A 349 6.41 -21.57 -18.03
N ALA A 350 5.60 -21.83 -17.00
CA ALA A 350 4.72 -20.83 -16.38
C ALA A 350 5.42 -19.95 -15.32
N ALA A 351 6.53 -20.41 -14.72
CA ALA A 351 7.27 -19.66 -13.70
C ALA A 351 8.32 -18.69 -14.29
N VAL A 352 8.76 -18.97 -15.53
CA VAL A 352 9.79 -18.19 -16.24
C VAL A 352 9.41 -16.70 -16.40
N PRO A 353 8.17 -16.32 -16.78
CA PRO A 353 7.80 -14.92 -16.92
C PRO A 353 7.88 -14.14 -15.61
N GLU A 354 7.43 -14.71 -14.49
CA GLU A 354 7.44 -14.04 -13.19
C GLU A 354 8.87 -13.87 -12.65
N LEU A 355 9.73 -14.87 -12.85
CA LEU A 355 11.14 -14.78 -12.50
C LEU A 355 11.85 -13.72 -13.37
N ALA A 356 11.59 -13.71 -14.68
CA ALA A 356 12.12 -12.71 -15.61
C ALA A 356 11.68 -11.29 -15.22
N ARG A 357 10.41 -11.11 -14.85
CA ARG A 357 9.85 -9.83 -14.39
C ARG A 357 10.55 -9.34 -13.12
N ARG A 358 10.72 -10.21 -12.12
CA ARG A 358 11.44 -9.86 -10.86
C ARG A 358 12.90 -9.51 -11.13
N LEU A 359 13.57 -10.32 -11.95
CA LEU A 359 14.95 -10.08 -12.34
C LEU A 359 15.11 -8.74 -13.10
N ALA A 360 14.18 -8.42 -14.01
CA ALA A 360 14.18 -7.14 -14.72
C ALA A 360 14.13 -5.95 -13.76
N HIS A 361 13.24 -5.98 -12.76
CA HIS A 361 13.12 -4.89 -11.77
C HIS A 361 14.39 -4.77 -10.92
N GLU A 362 14.96 -5.89 -10.46
CA GLU A 362 16.20 -5.89 -9.67
C GLU A 362 17.40 -5.37 -10.46
N LEU A 363 17.51 -5.74 -11.75
CA LEU A 363 18.59 -5.28 -12.63
C LEU A 363 18.44 -3.80 -13.01
N LEU A 364 17.22 -3.28 -13.12
CA LEU A 364 16.98 -1.84 -13.34
C LEU A 364 17.32 -1.02 -12.09
N ALA A 365 17.06 -1.56 -10.90
CA ALA A 365 17.40 -0.92 -9.64
C ALA A 365 18.92 -0.89 -9.40
N ASP A 366 19.62 -1.98 -9.74
CA ASP A 366 21.06 -2.12 -9.58
C ASP A 366 21.69 -2.82 -10.80
N PRO A 367 22.05 -2.05 -11.86
CA PRO A 367 22.62 -2.60 -13.09
C PRO A 367 23.91 -3.40 -12.89
N GLU A 368 24.67 -3.11 -11.84
CA GLU A 368 25.94 -3.79 -11.53
C GLU A 368 25.74 -5.27 -11.21
N ARG A 369 24.57 -5.65 -10.71
CA ARG A 369 24.23 -7.06 -10.41
C ARG A 369 24.23 -7.94 -11.65
N ALA A 370 24.04 -7.36 -12.83
CA ALA A 370 24.15 -8.08 -14.09
C ALA A 370 25.54 -8.70 -14.31
N ARG A 371 26.59 -8.16 -13.67
CA ARG A 371 27.96 -8.70 -13.75
C ARG A 371 28.19 -9.90 -12.84
N SER A 372 27.29 -10.17 -11.89
CA SER A 372 27.43 -11.28 -10.95
C SER A 372 27.51 -12.62 -11.69
N ALA A 373 28.35 -13.53 -11.18
CA ALA A 373 28.52 -14.85 -11.79
C ALA A 373 27.20 -15.63 -11.84
N ALA A 374 26.40 -15.55 -10.77
CA ALA A 374 25.11 -16.22 -10.66
C ALA A 374 24.11 -15.78 -11.74
N VAL A 375 23.98 -14.46 -11.99
CA VAL A 375 23.07 -13.95 -13.03
C VAL A 375 23.56 -14.34 -14.43
N ARG A 376 24.87 -14.22 -14.70
CA ARG A 376 25.43 -14.61 -16.00
C ARG A 376 25.29 -16.11 -16.27
N GLU A 377 25.49 -16.94 -15.26
CA GLU A 377 25.33 -18.39 -15.34
C GLU A 377 23.87 -18.78 -15.58
N ALA A 378 22.93 -18.19 -14.83
CA ALA A 378 21.50 -18.42 -15.02
C ALA A 378 21.03 -18.03 -16.43
N LEU A 379 21.47 -16.88 -16.95
CA LEU A 379 21.10 -16.44 -18.31
C LEU A 379 21.75 -17.29 -19.41
N ALA A 380 22.96 -17.81 -19.17
CA ALA A 380 23.65 -18.69 -20.12
C ALA A 380 23.05 -20.10 -20.16
N GLN A 381 22.58 -20.60 -19.01
CA GLN A 381 22.00 -21.95 -18.89
C GLN A 381 20.52 -21.99 -19.30
N HIS A 382 19.77 -20.89 -19.16
CA HIS A 382 18.33 -20.84 -19.41
C HIS A 382 17.93 -19.85 -20.52
N GLY A 383 17.88 -20.33 -21.76
CA GLY A 383 17.53 -19.50 -22.93
C GLY A 383 16.11 -18.92 -22.91
N SER A 384 15.15 -19.61 -22.30
CA SER A 384 13.76 -19.13 -22.13
C SER A 384 13.68 -17.95 -21.15
N LEU A 385 14.42 -18.02 -20.04
CA LEU A 385 14.54 -16.94 -19.06
C LEU A 385 15.17 -15.70 -19.70
N HIS A 386 16.23 -15.88 -20.48
CA HIS A 386 16.87 -14.78 -21.20
C HIS A 386 15.91 -14.10 -22.18
N ALA A 387 15.16 -14.87 -22.98
CA ALA A 387 14.19 -14.32 -23.92
C ALA A 387 13.07 -13.53 -23.21
N GLN A 388 12.49 -14.06 -22.13
CA GLN A 388 11.45 -13.39 -21.36
C GLN A 388 11.97 -12.16 -20.61
N LEU A 389 13.21 -12.19 -20.12
CA LEU A 389 13.86 -11.02 -19.52
C LEU A 389 13.95 -9.88 -20.53
N LEU A 390 14.36 -10.15 -21.76
CA LEU A 390 14.43 -9.12 -22.81
C LEU A 390 13.05 -8.53 -23.12
N VAL A 391 12.00 -9.35 -23.19
CA VAL A 391 10.62 -8.86 -23.38
C VAL A 391 10.21 -7.90 -22.27
N HIS A 392 10.40 -8.29 -21.00
CA HIS A 392 10.04 -7.42 -19.87
C HIS A 392 10.90 -6.16 -19.76
N LEU A 393 12.18 -6.23 -20.15
CA LEU A 393 13.01 -5.02 -20.23
C LEU A 393 12.50 -4.07 -21.31
N ASP A 394 12.06 -4.59 -22.47
CA ASP A 394 11.47 -3.77 -23.54
C ASP A 394 10.17 -3.08 -23.09
N GLU A 395 9.30 -3.78 -22.35
CA GLU A 395 8.07 -3.22 -21.77
C GLU A 395 8.34 -2.09 -20.76
N LEU A 396 9.43 -2.18 -19.99
CA LEU A 396 9.80 -1.19 -18.98
C LEU A 396 10.61 -0.01 -19.54
N ALA A 397 11.10 -0.13 -20.78
CA ALA A 397 11.99 0.83 -21.41
C ALA A 397 11.37 2.22 -21.66
N PRO A 398 10.09 2.38 -22.05
CA PRO A 398 9.48 3.71 -22.18
C PRO A 398 9.50 4.49 -20.87
N ASP A 399 9.46 3.78 -19.73
CA ASP A 399 9.47 4.42 -18.42
C ASP A 399 10.88 4.70 -17.89
N ASN A 400 11.84 3.80 -18.15
CA ASN A 400 13.17 3.85 -17.53
C ASN A 400 14.34 3.75 -18.52
N PRO A 401 14.35 4.48 -19.65
CA PRO A 401 15.26 4.16 -20.76
C PRO A 401 16.73 4.32 -20.40
N PHE A 402 17.10 5.33 -19.60
CA PHE A 402 18.49 5.52 -19.16
C PHE A 402 19.02 4.40 -18.24
N SER A 403 18.18 3.84 -17.38
CA SER A 403 18.56 2.70 -16.54
C SER A 403 18.84 1.47 -17.43
N LEU A 404 18.06 1.30 -18.49
CA LEU A 404 18.30 0.24 -19.47
C LEU A 404 19.55 0.45 -20.32
N VAL A 405 19.81 1.67 -20.80
CA VAL A 405 21.06 1.97 -21.52
C VAL A 405 22.26 1.56 -20.65
N ARG A 406 22.27 1.94 -19.36
CA ARG A 406 23.33 1.54 -18.43
C ARG A 406 23.41 0.02 -18.27
N LEU A 407 22.28 -0.65 -18.07
CA LEU A 407 22.22 -2.11 -17.91
C LEU A 407 22.78 -2.84 -19.14
N LEU A 408 22.37 -2.44 -20.35
CA LEU A 408 22.80 -3.06 -21.60
C LEU A 408 24.32 -2.97 -21.79
N HIS A 409 24.92 -1.80 -21.54
CA HIS A 409 26.37 -1.60 -21.61
C HIS A 409 27.13 -2.27 -20.46
N THR A 410 26.51 -2.40 -19.28
CA THR A 410 27.13 -3.01 -18.09
C THR A 410 27.21 -4.53 -18.19
N ALA A 411 26.20 -5.14 -18.80
CA ALA A 411 25.96 -6.58 -18.83
C ALA A 411 26.42 -7.27 -20.13
N ASP A 412 26.93 -6.52 -21.11
CA ASP A 412 27.24 -7.00 -22.47
C ASP A 412 26.04 -7.71 -23.14
N LEU A 413 24.82 -7.23 -22.84
CA LEU A 413 23.56 -7.75 -23.39
C LEU A 413 23.24 -7.16 -24.78
N VAL A 414 24.06 -6.20 -25.24
CA VAL A 414 23.91 -5.48 -26.52
C VAL A 414 23.91 -6.41 -27.76
N PRO A 415 24.76 -7.46 -27.86
CA PRO A 415 24.81 -8.30 -29.06
C PRO A 415 23.60 -9.21 -29.30
N GLY A 416 22.55 -9.15 -28.47
CA GLY A 416 21.46 -10.14 -28.44
C GLY A 416 20.03 -9.59 -28.58
N VAL A 417 19.82 -8.29 -28.85
CA VAL A 417 18.47 -7.71 -28.91
C VAL A 417 17.73 -8.13 -30.19
N PRO A 418 16.60 -8.87 -30.11
CA PRO A 418 15.81 -9.28 -31.28
C PRO A 418 15.16 -8.11 -32.02
N GLU A 419 14.82 -8.31 -33.29
CA GLU A 419 14.20 -7.28 -34.14
C GLU A 419 12.84 -6.77 -33.62
N GLY A 420 12.11 -7.60 -32.86
CA GLY A 420 10.78 -7.32 -32.34
C GLY A 420 10.73 -6.57 -30.99
N LEU A 421 11.86 -6.10 -30.46
CA LEU A 421 11.94 -5.35 -29.19
C LEU A 421 12.39 -3.89 -29.46
N PRO A 422 11.47 -3.02 -29.90
CA PRO A 422 11.82 -1.71 -30.44
C PRO A 422 12.49 -0.81 -29.39
N HIS A 423 12.04 -0.80 -28.14
CA HIS A 423 12.55 0.11 -27.12
C HIS A 423 13.94 -0.27 -26.64
N LEU A 424 14.24 -1.56 -26.52
CA LEU A 424 15.58 -2.06 -26.24
C LEU A 424 16.57 -1.72 -27.34
N ARG A 425 16.14 -1.78 -28.61
CA ARG A 425 16.99 -1.37 -29.73
C ARG A 425 17.31 0.12 -29.69
N MET A 426 16.34 0.96 -29.31
CA MET A 426 16.58 2.39 -29.06
C MET A 426 17.62 2.60 -27.98
N CYS A 427 17.50 1.89 -26.85
CA CYS A 427 18.44 1.97 -25.74
C CYS A 427 19.84 1.46 -26.12
N ALA A 428 19.93 0.37 -26.89
CA ALA A 428 21.20 -0.20 -27.37
C ALA A 428 21.90 0.70 -28.39
N ALA A 429 21.14 1.43 -29.22
CA ALA A 429 21.67 2.38 -30.19
C ALA A 429 22.07 3.74 -29.56
N TYR A 430 21.66 4.00 -28.32
CA TYR A 430 22.04 5.20 -27.61
C TYR A 430 23.53 5.13 -27.20
N PRO A 431 24.32 6.20 -27.43
CA PRO A 431 25.74 6.21 -27.09
C PRO A 431 25.97 5.88 -25.62
N GLU A 432 27.11 5.25 -25.31
CA GLU A 432 27.46 4.88 -23.95
C GLU A 432 27.38 6.14 -23.04
N PRO A 433 26.53 6.14 -22.01
CA PRO A 433 26.45 7.27 -21.12
C PRO A 433 27.76 7.33 -20.37
N GLY A 434 28.50 8.44 -20.51
CA GLY A 434 29.60 8.73 -19.60
C GLY A 434 29.12 8.71 -18.15
N THR A 435 30.03 8.83 -17.18
CA THR A 435 29.70 8.85 -15.73
C THR A 435 28.73 9.96 -15.29
N SER A 436 28.23 10.79 -16.22
CA SER A 436 27.21 11.82 -16.03
C SER A 436 26.09 11.65 -17.07
N ARG A 437 24.85 12.03 -16.73
CA ARG A 437 23.72 12.21 -17.66
C ARG A 437 24.04 13.34 -18.66
N ALA A 438 25.03 13.11 -19.51
CA ALA A 438 25.49 14.08 -20.49
C ALA A 438 24.37 14.29 -21.51
N VAL A 439 23.95 15.55 -21.61
CA VAL A 439 22.98 15.98 -22.61
C VAL A 439 23.65 15.88 -23.99
N PRO A 440 23.01 15.24 -24.99
CA PRO A 440 23.58 15.17 -26.34
C PRO A 440 23.86 16.58 -26.90
N GLU A 441 25.02 16.75 -27.54
CA GLU A 441 25.37 18.02 -28.21
C GLU A 441 24.43 18.30 -29.41
N ASP A 442 24.01 17.25 -30.12
CA ASP A 442 23.04 17.30 -31.22
C ASP A 442 21.82 16.41 -30.89
N ARG A 443 20.80 17.03 -30.30
CA ARG A 443 19.58 16.36 -29.85
C ARG A 443 18.72 15.86 -31.01
N GLU A 444 18.65 16.60 -32.11
CA GLU A 444 17.90 16.24 -33.31
C GLU A 444 18.48 14.97 -33.95
N SER A 445 19.79 14.95 -34.21
CA SER A 445 20.46 13.78 -34.78
C SER A 445 20.39 12.56 -33.87
N THR A 446 20.47 12.78 -32.55
CA THR A 446 20.34 11.71 -31.56
C THR A 446 18.92 11.12 -31.58
N LEU A 447 17.88 11.95 -31.62
CA LEU A 447 16.50 11.49 -31.71
C LEU A 447 16.26 10.66 -32.97
N HIS A 448 16.71 11.15 -34.14
CA HIS A 448 16.58 10.40 -35.39
C HIS A 448 17.29 9.06 -35.35
N THR A 449 18.47 9.02 -34.74
CA THR A 449 19.25 7.79 -34.57
C THR A 449 18.48 6.76 -33.73
N VAL A 450 17.96 7.15 -32.56
CA VAL A 450 17.23 6.21 -31.71
C VAL A 450 15.89 5.79 -32.33
N LEU A 451 15.14 6.72 -32.93
CA LEU A 451 13.88 6.38 -33.59
C LEU A 451 14.08 5.44 -34.78
N ARG A 452 15.17 5.62 -35.55
CA ARG A 452 15.55 4.69 -36.61
C ARG A 452 15.89 3.31 -36.07
N ALA A 453 16.55 3.23 -34.90
CA ALA A 453 16.92 1.97 -34.28
C ALA A 453 15.72 1.15 -33.81
N ALA A 454 14.60 1.79 -33.46
CA ALA A 454 13.36 1.11 -33.10
C ALA A 454 12.82 0.21 -34.23
N GLY A 455 13.09 0.57 -35.51
CA GLY A 455 12.63 -0.18 -36.67
C GLY A 455 11.11 -0.04 -36.97
N VAL A 456 10.40 0.74 -36.16
CA VAL A 456 8.96 1.05 -36.32
C VAL A 456 8.75 2.56 -36.24
N SER A 457 7.73 3.07 -36.95
CA SER A 457 7.40 4.49 -36.94
C SER A 457 6.67 4.88 -35.65
N PRO A 458 6.95 6.06 -35.06
CA PRO A 458 6.16 6.63 -33.95
C PRO A 458 4.65 6.77 -34.24
N MET A 459 4.26 6.81 -35.51
CA MET A 459 2.85 6.83 -35.91
C MET A 459 2.17 5.47 -35.77
N VAL A 460 2.95 4.39 -35.79
CA VAL A 460 2.48 3.00 -35.67
C VAL A 460 2.60 2.52 -34.24
N GLU A 461 3.74 2.81 -33.58
CA GLU A 461 4.00 2.51 -32.18
C GLU A 461 4.37 3.80 -31.41
N PRO A 462 3.39 4.54 -30.87
CA PRO A 462 3.65 5.83 -30.24
C PRO A 462 4.57 5.77 -29.01
N LEU A 463 4.68 4.64 -28.30
CA LEU A 463 5.55 4.58 -27.12
C LEU A 463 7.04 4.70 -27.47
N VAL A 464 7.43 4.43 -28.73
CA VAL A 464 8.82 4.69 -29.16
C VAL A 464 9.15 6.17 -29.10
N LEU A 465 8.16 7.05 -29.31
CA LEU A 465 8.34 8.49 -29.12
C LEU A 465 8.64 8.83 -27.67
N ARG A 466 7.92 8.22 -26.72
CA ARG A 466 8.16 8.41 -25.28
C ARG A 466 9.57 7.98 -24.88
N THR A 467 10.00 6.84 -25.40
CA THR A 467 11.35 6.29 -25.16
C THR A 467 12.42 7.23 -25.72
N GLY A 468 12.28 7.65 -26.98
CA GLY A 468 13.22 8.57 -27.63
C GLY A 468 13.27 9.93 -26.93
N PHE A 469 12.12 10.49 -26.55
CA PHE A 469 12.03 11.74 -25.83
C PHE A 469 12.80 11.68 -24.51
N ARG A 470 12.57 10.63 -23.71
CA ARG A 470 13.24 10.45 -22.42
C ARG A 470 14.72 10.11 -22.52
N LEU A 471 15.20 9.60 -23.66
CA LEU A 471 16.63 9.41 -23.95
C LEU A 471 17.31 10.74 -24.30
N VAL A 472 16.67 11.59 -25.11
CA VAL A 472 17.26 12.83 -25.60
C VAL A 472 17.18 13.96 -24.58
N TRP A 473 16.07 14.02 -23.82
CA TRP A 473 15.83 15.00 -22.76
C TRP A 473 15.70 14.28 -21.40
N PRO A 474 16.82 13.90 -20.75
CA PRO A 474 16.81 13.18 -19.47
C PRO A 474 16.25 13.99 -18.30
N GLY A 475 15.49 13.31 -17.44
CA GLY A 475 15.06 13.85 -16.15
C GLY A 475 14.10 15.03 -16.31
N ASP A 476 14.40 16.14 -15.65
CA ASP A 476 13.59 17.37 -15.70
C ASP A 476 14.01 18.32 -16.83
N LEU A 477 14.90 17.89 -17.73
CA LEU A 477 15.29 18.70 -18.87
C LEU A 477 14.14 18.76 -19.88
N LEU A 478 13.72 19.98 -20.24
CA LEU A 478 12.71 20.21 -21.26
C LEU A 478 13.37 20.50 -22.62
N PRO A 479 12.70 20.15 -23.75
CA PRO A 479 13.12 20.64 -25.05
C PRO A 479 13.06 22.17 -25.11
N THR A 480 13.93 22.78 -25.90
CA THR A 480 13.75 24.20 -26.21
C THR A 480 12.45 24.41 -26.99
N PRO A 481 11.87 25.62 -26.97
CA PRO A 481 10.69 25.92 -27.78
C PRO A 481 10.86 25.56 -29.26
N GLN A 482 12.04 25.83 -29.83
CA GLN A 482 12.39 25.44 -31.21
C GLN A 482 12.37 23.91 -31.40
N GLU A 483 13.03 23.15 -30.51
CA GLU A 483 13.05 21.68 -30.54
C GLU A 483 11.64 21.08 -30.39
N ALA A 484 10.84 21.64 -29.48
CA ALA A 484 9.46 21.22 -29.21
C ALA A 484 8.56 21.40 -30.45
N ARG A 485 8.71 22.51 -31.18
CA ARG A 485 7.99 22.73 -32.44
C ARG A 485 8.43 21.76 -33.53
N TRP A 486 9.74 21.56 -33.65
CA TRP A 486 10.32 20.63 -34.62
C TRP A 486 9.78 19.21 -34.43
N ILE A 487 9.88 18.64 -33.22
CA ILE A 487 9.42 17.28 -32.95
C ILE A 487 7.91 17.11 -33.09
N LEU A 488 7.13 18.12 -32.69
CA LEU A 488 5.68 18.14 -32.88
C LEU A 488 5.31 18.15 -34.36
N GLY A 489 6.02 18.93 -35.17
CA GLY A 489 5.82 18.97 -36.62
C GLY A 489 6.22 17.67 -37.33
N GLU A 490 7.28 17.01 -36.87
CA GLU A 490 7.78 15.77 -37.47
C GLU A 490 6.95 14.54 -37.10
N THR A 491 6.50 14.44 -35.84
CA THR A 491 5.85 13.23 -35.32
C THR A 491 4.33 13.34 -35.17
N GLY A 492 3.77 14.55 -35.25
CA GLY A 492 2.34 14.77 -35.23
C GLY A 492 1.69 14.65 -33.84
N SER A 493 0.52 15.26 -33.68
CA SER A 493 -0.16 15.37 -32.38
C SER A 493 -0.63 14.03 -31.79
N ASP A 494 -1.07 13.10 -32.63
CA ASP A 494 -1.65 11.83 -32.16
C ASP A 494 -0.59 10.92 -31.51
N ALA A 495 0.63 10.94 -32.04
CA ALA A 495 1.77 10.23 -31.45
C ALA A 495 2.10 10.81 -30.07
N HIS A 496 2.19 12.15 -29.96
CA HIS A 496 2.44 12.83 -28.69
C HIS A 496 1.36 12.59 -27.63
N ARG A 497 0.09 12.50 -28.04
CA ARG A 497 -1.04 12.21 -27.14
C ARG A 497 -0.93 10.81 -26.55
N THR A 498 -0.69 9.81 -27.40
CA THR A 498 -0.60 8.40 -26.97
C THR A 498 0.69 8.14 -26.20
N ALA A 499 1.80 8.78 -26.59
CA ALA A 499 3.08 8.71 -25.90
C ALA A 499 3.11 9.48 -24.57
N GLY A 500 2.12 10.34 -24.31
CA GLY A 500 2.07 11.20 -23.12
C GLY A 500 3.14 12.31 -23.10
N THR A 501 3.81 12.60 -24.22
CA THR A 501 4.92 13.57 -24.29
C THR A 501 4.44 15.00 -24.54
N TYR A 502 3.15 15.22 -24.82
CA TYR A 502 2.56 16.56 -25.03
C TYR A 502 2.68 17.46 -23.80
N GLN A 503 2.67 16.89 -22.59
CA GLN A 503 2.81 17.64 -21.33
C GLN A 503 4.16 18.35 -21.26
N GLU A 504 5.22 17.70 -21.74
CA GLU A 504 6.56 18.29 -21.74
C GLU A 504 6.69 19.37 -22.82
N LEU A 505 5.93 19.29 -23.91
CA LEU A 505 5.84 20.37 -24.90
C LEU A 505 5.12 21.60 -24.33
N ILE A 506 4.04 21.39 -23.57
CA ILE A 506 3.35 22.48 -22.86
C ILE A 506 4.29 23.14 -21.87
N ARG A 507 5.00 22.36 -21.05
CA ARG A 507 6.00 22.88 -20.12
C ARG A 507 7.13 23.62 -20.84
N ALA A 508 7.62 23.12 -21.98
CA ALA A 508 8.63 23.81 -22.78
C ALA A 508 8.16 25.20 -23.25
N ALA A 509 6.87 25.36 -23.59
CA ALA A 509 6.30 26.66 -23.94
C ALA A 509 6.19 27.59 -22.73
N LEU A 510 5.75 27.09 -21.58
CA LEU A 510 5.48 27.89 -20.38
C LEU A 510 6.77 28.26 -19.61
N GLU A 511 7.72 27.35 -19.51
CA GLU A 511 9.01 27.52 -18.82
C GLU A 511 10.09 28.10 -19.75
N GLY A 512 9.80 28.22 -21.05
CA GLY A 512 10.73 28.74 -22.06
C GLY A 512 11.20 30.18 -21.79
N PRO A 513 12.40 30.56 -22.28
CA PRO A 513 12.92 31.92 -22.11
C PRO A 513 11.97 32.98 -22.65
N ALA A 514 11.78 34.07 -21.90
CA ALA A 514 10.82 35.12 -22.24
C ALA A 514 11.12 35.83 -23.57
N ASP A 515 12.35 35.77 -24.07
CA ASP A 515 12.86 36.39 -25.30
C ASP A 515 12.97 35.42 -26.49
N ASP A 516 12.69 34.13 -26.30
CA ASP A 516 12.79 33.12 -27.34
C ASP A 516 11.69 33.32 -28.41
N PRO A 517 12.03 33.47 -29.71
CA PRO A 517 11.05 33.73 -30.76
C PRO A 517 10.06 32.57 -30.98
N ASP A 518 10.41 31.34 -30.63
CA ASP A 518 9.61 30.14 -30.90
C ASP A 518 8.54 29.85 -29.83
N VAL A 519 8.58 30.53 -28.68
CA VAL A 519 7.62 30.31 -27.57
C VAL A 519 6.17 30.56 -27.98
N ALA A 520 5.88 31.68 -28.65
CA ALA A 520 4.51 32.03 -28.99
C ALA A 520 3.96 31.21 -30.19
N PRO A 521 4.74 30.97 -31.26
CA PRO A 521 4.38 30.00 -32.28
C PRO A 521 4.14 28.59 -31.73
N LEU A 522 4.96 28.13 -30.77
CA LEU A 522 4.74 26.85 -30.09
C LEU A 522 3.42 26.84 -29.33
N ALA A 523 3.10 27.91 -28.59
CA ALA A 523 1.83 28.00 -27.86
C ALA A 523 0.62 27.89 -28.80
N ALA A 524 0.66 28.56 -29.94
CA ALA A 524 -0.38 28.47 -30.97
C ALA A 524 -0.50 27.04 -31.57
N ASP A 525 0.64 26.41 -31.86
CA ASP A 525 0.69 25.04 -32.34
C ASP A 525 0.09 24.06 -31.30
N LEU A 526 0.38 24.24 -30.01
CA LEU A 526 -0.14 23.41 -28.93
C LEU A 526 -1.66 23.56 -28.74
N ILE A 527 -2.18 24.79 -28.71
CA ILE A 527 -3.62 25.05 -28.62
C ILE A 527 -4.38 24.38 -29.77
N ARG A 528 -3.81 24.46 -30.98
CA ARG A 528 -4.38 23.85 -32.18
C ARG A 528 -4.33 22.32 -32.16
N CYS A 529 -3.22 21.74 -31.70
CA CYS A 529 -2.98 20.30 -31.71
C CYS A 529 -3.63 19.54 -30.54
N PHE A 530 -3.81 20.19 -29.39
CA PHE A 530 -4.26 19.56 -28.14
C PHE A 530 -5.47 20.27 -27.48
N PRO A 531 -6.55 20.56 -28.22
CA PRO A 531 -7.66 21.37 -27.71
C PRO A 531 -8.47 20.72 -26.58
N HIS A 532 -8.32 19.41 -26.36
CA HIS A 532 -9.08 18.65 -25.37
C HIS A 532 -8.22 18.15 -24.21
N GLU A 533 -6.89 18.17 -24.36
CA GLU A 533 -5.93 17.68 -23.39
C GLU A 533 -5.41 18.79 -22.47
N ILE A 534 -5.39 20.04 -22.94
CA ILE A 534 -4.92 21.20 -22.20
C ILE A 534 -5.99 21.63 -21.19
N ASP A 535 -5.60 21.80 -19.92
CA ASP A 535 -6.52 22.26 -18.89
C ASP A 535 -6.86 23.76 -19.02
N ALA A 536 -7.85 24.24 -18.26
CA ALA A 536 -8.29 25.64 -18.35
C ALA A 536 -7.19 26.65 -17.97
N ARG A 537 -6.31 26.30 -17.02
CA ARG A 537 -5.21 27.16 -16.56
C ARG A 537 -4.11 27.22 -17.61
N GLU A 538 -3.65 26.06 -18.07
CA GLU A 538 -2.63 25.94 -19.12
C GLU A 538 -3.09 26.63 -20.41
N LEU A 539 -4.35 26.44 -20.79
CA LEU A 539 -4.94 27.13 -21.94
C LEU A 539 -4.92 28.65 -21.75
N GLY A 540 -5.20 29.14 -20.54
CA GLY A 540 -5.07 30.56 -20.20
C GLY A 540 -3.62 31.07 -20.37
N ALA A 541 -2.63 30.29 -19.93
CA ALA A 541 -1.23 30.66 -20.01
C ALA A 541 -0.69 30.62 -21.46
N LEU A 542 -1.10 29.62 -22.26
CA LEU A 542 -0.77 29.56 -23.69
C LEU A 542 -1.42 30.70 -24.47
N ARG A 543 -2.66 31.08 -24.13
CA ARG A 543 -3.33 32.27 -24.72
C ARG A 543 -2.66 33.58 -24.35
N LEU A 544 -2.05 33.68 -23.17
CA LEU A 544 -1.20 34.82 -22.82
C LEU A 544 0.01 34.92 -23.78
N LEU A 545 0.62 33.80 -24.15
CA LEU A 545 1.73 33.77 -25.10
C LEU A 545 1.29 34.13 -26.54
N GLU A 546 0.16 33.62 -27.02
CA GLU A 546 -0.43 34.06 -28.31
C GLU A 546 -0.77 35.57 -28.30
N PHE A 547 -1.24 36.08 -27.17
CA PHE A 547 -1.51 37.50 -26.99
C PHE A 547 -0.21 38.33 -26.99
N ALA A 548 0.88 37.80 -26.41
CA ALA A 548 2.20 38.42 -26.47
C ALA A 548 2.69 38.58 -27.91
N GLU A 549 2.50 37.59 -28.77
CA GLU A 549 2.84 37.68 -30.20
C GLU A 549 1.95 38.69 -30.93
N SER A 550 0.65 38.69 -30.62
CA SER A 550 -0.27 39.71 -31.15
C SER A 550 0.14 41.14 -30.73
N LEU A 551 0.70 41.33 -29.53
CA LEU A 551 1.29 42.60 -29.10
C LEU A 551 2.56 42.94 -29.88
N ALA A 552 3.47 41.98 -30.04
CA ALA A 552 4.72 42.19 -30.77
C ALA A 552 4.49 42.58 -32.24
N GLU A 553 3.44 42.04 -32.86
CA GLU A 553 3.03 42.34 -34.24
C GLU A 553 2.11 43.58 -34.37
N GLY A 554 1.74 44.23 -33.26
CA GLY A 554 0.83 45.38 -33.27
C GLY A 554 -0.63 45.04 -33.62
N ARG A 555 -1.05 43.79 -33.39
CA ARG A 555 -2.39 43.24 -33.68
C ARG A 555 -3.29 43.08 -32.45
N ALA A 556 -2.87 43.52 -31.26
CA ALA A 556 -3.55 43.26 -29.98
C ALA A 556 -4.95 43.88 -29.78
N GLY A 557 -5.49 44.60 -30.77
CA GLY A 557 -6.81 45.20 -30.71
C GLY A 557 -6.92 46.32 -29.66
N ALA A 558 -8.16 46.70 -29.31
CA ALA A 558 -8.41 47.70 -28.27
C ALA A 558 -8.41 47.06 -26.86
N GLY A 559 -7.94 47.79 -25.85
CA GLY A 559 -7.93 47.30 -24.45
C GLY A 559 -6.83 46.30 -24.07
N PRO A 560 -5.59 46.37 -24.59
CA PRO A 560 -4.57 45.35 -24.32
C PRO A 560 -4.26 45.14 -22.84
N VAL A 561 -4.32 46.18 -21.99
CA VAL A 561 -4.10 46.04 -20.54
C VAL A 561 -5.20 45.19 -19.90
N ALA A 562 -6.47 45.47 -20.21
CA ALA A 562 -7.60 44.72 -19.65
C ALA A 562 -7.61 43.27 -20.14
N THR A 563 -7.28 43.04 -21.42
CA THR A 563 -7.18 41.69 -22.00
C THR A 563 -6.10 40.87 -21.31
N ALA A 564 -4.91 41.43 -21.11
CA ALA A 564 -3.81 40.74 -20.44
C ALA A 564 -4.16 40.34 -19.00
N LEU A 565 -4.81 41.24 -18.24
CA LEU A 565 -5.22 40.95 -16.86
C LEU A 565 -6.34 39.91 -16.80
N THR A 566 -7.26 39.92 -17.76
CA THR A 566 -8.31 38.90 -17.88
C THR A 566 -7.70 37.52 -18.17
N LEU A 567 -6.79 37.43 -19.14
CA LEU A 567 -6.09 36.19 -19.46
C LEU A 567 -5.22 35.71 -18.28
N ARG A 568 -4.52 36.61 -17.60
CA ARG A 568 -3.77 36.31 -16.36
C ARG A 568 -4.66 35.71 -15.29
N SER A 569 -5.85 36.26 -15.08
CA SER A 569 -6.78 35.75 -14.06
C SER A 569 -7.23 34.32 -14.34
N ALA A 570 -7.41 33.97 -15.62
CA ALA A 570 -7.76 32.61 -16.04
C ALA A 570 -6.58 31.62 -15.93
N ALA A 571 -5.35 32.12 -15.99
CA ALA A 571 -4.13 31.32 -15.99
C ALA A 571 -3.47 31.16 -14.61
N HIS A 572 -4.05 31.71 -13.53
CA HIS A 572 -3.37 31.78 -12.23
C HIS A 572 -3.21 30.38 -11.56
N PRO A 573 -2.02 30.03 -11.02
CA PRO A 573 -0.74 30.76 -11.04
C PRO A 573 -0.04 30.75 -12.40
N VAL A 574 0.59 31.86 -12.79
CA VAL A 574 1.27 32.01 -14.10
C VAL A 574 2.78 31.97 -13.92
N GLU A 575 3.47 31.34 -14.86
CA GLU A 575 4.93 31.24 -14.90
C GLU A 575 5.59 32.63 -15.04
N PRO A 576 6.69 32.91 -14.30
CA PRO A 576 7.35 34.22 -14.34
C PRO A 576 7.85 34.64 -15.73
N THR A 577 8.29 33.68 -16.54
CA THR A 577 8.76 33.88 -17.92
C THR A 577 7.62 34.37 -18.83
N VAL A 578 6.44 33.76 -18.73
CA VAL A 578 5.23 34.17 -19.46
C VAL A 578 4.83 35.60 -19.08
N LEU A 579 4.76 35.91 -17.79
CA LEU A 579 4.44 37.27 -17.32
C LEU A 579 5.49 38.29 -17.77
N SER A 580 6.77 37.96 -17.65
CA SER A 580 7.88 38.82 -18.07
C SER A 580 7.77 39.19 -19.55
N ARG A 581 7.44 38.21 -20.42
CA ARG A 581 7.24 38.44 -21.86
C ARG A 581 6.04 39.34 -22.12
N VAL A 582 4.85 38.97 -21.64
CA VAL A 582 3.59 39.69 -21.92
C VAL A 582 3.66 41.12 -21.36
N PHE A 583 4.00 41.25 -20.08
CA PHE A 583 4.04 42.55 -19.41
C PHE A 583 5.21 43.40 -19.89
N GLY A 584 6.33 42.79 -20.28
CA GLY A 584 7.44 43.50 -20.92
C GLY A 584 7.03 44.10 -22.28
N LEU A 585 6.28 43.36 -23.11
CA LEU A 585 5.78 43.87 -24.40
C LEU A 585 4.73 44.96 -24.21
N LEU A 586 3.77 44.77 -23.31
CA LEU A 586 2.80 45.83 -22.94
C LEU A 586 3.51 47.09 -22.43
N ALA A 587 4.50 46.93 -21.56
CA ALA A 587 5.25 48.05 -21.03
C ALA A 587 5.98 48.83 -22.13
N ARG A 588 6.59 48.13 -23.11
CA ARG A 588 7.23 48.77 -24.27
C ARG A 588 6.23 49.55 -25.11
N ASP A 589 5.07 48.98 -25.37
CA ASP A 589 4.00 49.64 -26.15
C ASP A 589 3.45 50.87 -25.41
N LEU A 590 3.23 50.77 -24.10
CA LEU A 590 2.84 51.90 -23.25
C LEU A 590 3.92 52.98 -23.09
N LEU A 591 5.17 52.67 -23.42
CA LEU A 591 6.30 53.62 -23.44
C LEU A 591 6.68 54.03 -24.86
N ALA A 592 5.99 53.56 -25.90
CA ALA A 592 6.22 53.98 -27.27
C ALA A 592 5.80 55.44 -27.49
N GLU A 593 6.35 56.09 -28.52
CA GLU A 593 5.98 57.47 -28.90
C GLU A 593 4.50 57.57 -29.30
N GLN A 594 3.98 56.51 -29.93
CA GLN A 594 2.57 56.38 -30.29
C GLN A 594 1.85 55.50 -29.26
N ARG A 595 1.73 56.01 -28.03
CA ARG A 595 1.07 55.28 -26.94
C ARG A 595 -0.40 54.99 -27.29
N PRO A 596 -0.91 53.76 -27.08
CA PRO A 596 -2.33 53.47 -27.24
C PRO A 596 -3.20 54.35 -26.35
N PRO A 597 -4.26 54.99 -26.89
CA PRO A 597 -5.09 55.92 -26.14
C PRO A 597 -5.85 55.21 -25.01
N GLY A 598 -5.83 55.77 -23.81
CA GLY A 598 -6.57 55.25 -22.65
C GLY A 598 -5.90 54.09 -21.90
N GLU A 599 -4.91 53.42 -22.48
CA GLU A 599 -4.28 52.25 -21.84
C GLU A 599 -3.40 52.62 -20.64
N LEU A 600 -2.79 53.80 -20.62
CA LEU A 600 -2.08 54.28 -19.43
C LEU A 600 -3.02 54.49 -18.24
N SER A 601 -4.26 54.94 -18.51
CA SER A 601 -5.30 55.04 -17.50
C SER A 601 -5.72 53.66 -16.99
N ALA A 602 -5.80 52.67 -17.88
CA ALA A 602 -6.10 51.28 -17.51
C ALA A 602 -4.98 50.69 -16.64
N LEU A 603 -3.70 50.92 -16.99
CA LEU A 603 -2.55 50.55 -16.18
C LEU A 603 -2.61 51.20 -14.78
N ALA A 604 -2.83 52.51 -14.73
CA ALA A 604 -2.85 53.25 -13.46
C ALA A 604 -3.97 52.76 -12.52
N ARG A 605 -5.11 52.33 -13.08
CA ARG A 605 -6.27 51.81 -12.35
C ARG A 605 -6.20 50.31 -12.02
N SER A 606 -5.37 49.53 -12.72
CA SER A 606 -5.32 48.07 -12.51
C SER A 606 -4.85 47.68 -11.12
N ALA A 607 -3.99 48.51 -10.51
CA ALA A 607 -3.30 48.22 -9.25
C ALA A 607 -2.58 46.85 -9.25
N ASP A 608 -2.15 46.39 -10.43
CA ASP A 608 -1.45 45.12 -10.60
C ASP A 608 0.06 45.31 -10.36
N PRO A 609 0.65 44.69 -9.33
CA PRO A 609 2.03 44.94 -8.95
C PRO A 609 3.05 44.44 -9.98
N ASP A 610 2.75 43.34 -10.67
CA ASP A 610 3.67 42.73 -11.64
C ASP A 610 3.70 43.54 -12.94
N LEU A 611 2.54 44.01 -13.40
CA LEU A 611 2.45 44.86 -14.58
C LEU A 611 3.06 46.25 -14.35
N LEU A 612 2.81 46.86 -13.18
CA LEU A 612 3.45 48.13 -12.80
C LEU A 612 4.96 47.97 -12.63
N GLY A 613 5.39 46.85 -12.06
CA GLY A 613 6.80 46.47 -11.96
C GLY A 613 7.48 46.36 -13.33
N ALA A 614 6.84 45.66 -14.28
CA ALA A 614 7.33 45.52 -15.65
C ALA A 614 7.39 46.87 -16.40
N TYR A 615 6.37 47.72 -16.22
CA TYR A 615 6.36 49.10 -16.75
C TYR A 615 7.56 49.90 -16.22
N ALA A 616 7.78 49.86 -14.92
CA ALA A 616 8.86 50.60 -14.27
C ALA A 616 10.25 50.04 -14.63
N ALA A 617 10.39 48.72 -14.78
CA ALA A 617 11.63 48.09 -15.23
C ALA A 617 11.95 48.47 -16.69
N THR A 618 10.94 48.45 -17.55
CA THR A 618 11.10 48.83 -18.97
C THR A 618 11.50 50.29 -19.11
N ALA A 619 10.88 51.20 -18.34
CA ALA A 619 11.24 52.62 -18.32
C ALA A 619 12.70 52.88 -17.90
N ARG A 620 13.31 51.96 -17.15
CA ARG A 620 14.74 52.00 -16.75
C ARG A 620 15.68 51.33 -17.74
N SER A 621 15.17 50.77 -18.83
CA SER A 621 16.01 50.12 -19.85
C SER A 621 16.93 51.14 -20.54
N ALA A 622 18.14 50.71 -20.89
CA ALA A 622 19.13 51.57 -21.53
C ALA A 622 18.62 52.27 -22.82
N PRO A 623 17.87 51.60 -23.72
CA PRO A 623 17.33 52.26 -24.91
C PRO A 623 16.36 53.40 -24.60
N LEU A 624 15.51 53.25 -23.58
CA LEU A 624 14.58 54.30 -23.19
C LEU A 624 15.26 55.44 -22.43
N LEU A 625 16.23 55.14 -21.56
CA LEU A 625 17.03 56.16 -20.90
C LEU A 625 17.80 57.02 -21.91
N GLU A 626 18.37 56.40 -22.93
CA GLU A 626 19.07 57.12 -23.99
C GLU A 626 18.11 58.01 -24.79
N ARG A 627 16.92 57.50 -25.11
CA ARG A 627 15.88 58.29 -25.78
C ARG A 627 15.41 59.47 -24.92
N LEU A 628 15.19 59.26 -23.63
CA LEU A 628 14.82 60.31 -22.68
C LEU A 628 15.87 61.42 -22.59
N ARG A 629 17.16 61.12 -22.82
CA ARG A 629 18.27 62.09 -22.82
C ARG A 629 18.40 62.85 -24.14
N THR A 630 18.05 62.21 -25.25
CA THR A 630 18.34 62.72 -26.61
C THR A 630 17.12 63.30 -27.34
N ALA A 631 15.90 62.97 -26.92
CA ALA A 631 14.65 63.41 -27.57
C ALA A 631 13.77 64.26 -26.63
N PRO A 632 13.86 65.60 -26.68
CA PRO A 632 13.06 66.50 -25.84
C PRO A 632 11.54 66.31 -25.94
N SER A 633 11.03 65.98 -27.13
CA SER A 633 9.61 65.70 -27.36
C SER A 633 9.13 64.47 -26.57
N TYR A 634 9.95 63.41 -26.53
CA TYR A 634 9.65 62.18 -25.81
C TYR A 634 9.72 62.37 -24.30
N ALA A 635 10.70 63.13 -23.81
CA ALA A 635 10.79 63.48 -22.39
C ALA A 635 9.59 64.31 -21.92
N ALA A 636 9.11 65.25 -22.75
CA ALA A 636 7.87 66.00 -22.49
C ALA A 636 6.64 65.08 -22.43
N ASP A 637 6.49 64.16 -23.38
CA ASP A 637 5.38 63.18 -23.36
C ASP A 637 5.42 62.29 -22.10
N CYS A 638 6.59 61.77 -21.72
CA CYS A 638 6.74 60.96 -20.51
C CYS A 638 6.42 61.77 -19.24
N PHE A 639 6.79 63.05 -19.18
CA PHE A 639 6.39 63.92 -18.07
C PHE A 639 4.87 64.06 -17.97
N VAL A 640 4.18 64.32 -19.08
CA VAL A 640 2.71 64.40 -19.12
C VAL A 640 2.10 63.07 -18.69
N ALA A 641 2.59 61.95 -19.22
CA ALA A 641 2.13 60.61 -18.90
C ALA A 641 2.25 60.29 -17.40
N TRP A 642 3.41 60.54 -16.79
CA TRP A 642 3.69 60.19 -15.39
C TRP A 642 3.13 61.19 -14.37
N THR A 643 2.73 62.40 -14.80
CA THR A 643 1.98 63.34 -13.95
C THR A 643 0.46 63.18 -14.09
N SER A 644 0.02 62.48 -15.13
CA SER A 644 -1.39 62.13 -15.36
C SER A 644 -1.88 61.05 -14.38
N HIS A 645 -3.21 60.98 -14.23
CA HIS A 645 -3.90 59.95 -13.41
C HIS A 645 -3.42 59.88 -11.95
N THR A 646 -3.03 61.01 -11.38
CA THR A 646 -2.71 61.11 -9.94
C THR A 646 -3.89 60.64 -9.10
N GLY A 647 -3.66 59.73 -8.14
CA GLY A 647 -4.71 59.19 -7.27
C GLY A 647 -5.52 58.04 -7.89
N ALA A 648 -5.13 57.53 -9.06
CA ALA A 648 -5.78 56.38 -9.67
C ALA A 648 -5.60 55.09 -8.85
N SER A 649 -4.42 54.88 -8.27
CA SER A 649 -4.17 53.83 -7.27
C SER A 649 -2.91 54.16 -6.45
N PRO A 650 -2.77 53.64 -5.21
CA PRO A 650 -1.55 53.84 -4.42
C PRO A 650 -0.28 53.30 -5.11
N LEU A 651 -0.36 52.13 -5.76
CA LEU A 651 0.77 51.52 -6.46
C LEU A 651 1.19 52.35 -7.69
N TRP A 652 0.25 52.94 -8.42
CA TRP A 652 0.57 53.88 -9.50
C TRP A 652 1.22 55.15 -8.96
N ASP A 653 0.73 55.68 -7.84
CA ASP A 653 1.26 56.87 -7.21
C ASP A 653 2.72 56.70 -6.76
N ASP A 654 3.06 55.53 -6.22
CA ASP A 654 4.44 55.17 -5.87
C ASP A 654 5.30 54.96 -7.13
N THR A 655 4.78 54.24 -8.13
CA THR A 655 5.48 53.96 -9.40
C THR A 655 5.80 55.25 -10.15
N ARG A 656 4.83 56.14 -10.33
CA ARG A 656 5.02 57.41 -11.04
C ARG A 656 6.00 58.33 -10.30
N ALA A 657 5.97 58.34 -8.97
CA ALA A 657 6.90 59.13 -8.17
C ALA A 657 8.34 58.65 -8.36
N ALA A 658 8.57 57.33 -8.37
CA ALA A 658 9.87 56.74 -8.65
C ALA A 658 10.31 57.00 -10.10
N LEU A 659 9.41 56.93 -11.09
CA LEU A 659 9.75 57.23 -12.48
C LEU A 659 10.13 58.71 -12.68
N LEU A 660 9.42 59.64 -12.06
CA LEU A 660 9.77 61.06 -12.13
C LEU A 660 11.14 61.31 -11.48
N GLU A 661 11.34 60.85 -10.24
CA GLU A 661 12.53 61.19 -9.46
C GLU A 661 13.78 60.38 -9.85
N ASP A 662 13.64 59.10 -10.17
CA ASP A 662 14.76 58.18 -10.39
C ASP A 662 15.06 57.93 -11.88
N VAL A 663 14.12 58.25 -12.78
CA VAL A 663 14.27 58.03 -14.24
C VAL A 663 14.30 59.34 -15.02
N LEU A 664 13.24 60.16 -14.92
CA LEU A 664 13.13 61.38 -15.73
C LEU A 664 14.11 62.46 -15.28
N ARG A 665 14.14 62.78 -13.98
CA ARG A 665 15.00 63.85 -13.46
C ARG A 665 16.49 63.59 -13.77
N PRO A 666 17.04 62.38 -13.56
CA PRO A 666 18.42 62.10 -13.94
C PRO A 666 18.65 62.16 -15.46
N ALA A 667 17.68 61.74 -16.29
CA ALA A 667 17.82 61.85 -17.75
C ALA A 667 17.90 63.32 -18.20
N LEU A 668 17.03 64.20 -17.66
CA LEU A 668 17.01 65.63 -17.97
C LEU A 668 18.29 66.37 -17.53
N GLN A 669 18.99 65.90 -16.49
CA GLN A 669 20.28 66.48 -16.07
C GLN A 669 21.38 66.33 -17.12
N HIS A 670 21.25 65.40 -18.05
CA HIS A 670 22.19 65.20 -19.15
C HIS A 670 21.88 66.06 -20.38
N MET A 671 20.73 66.74 -20.41
CA MET A 671 20.34 67.63 -21.50
C MET A 671 21.00 69.01 -21.36
N THR A 672 21.31 69.62 -22.51
CA THR A 672 21.73 71.01 -22.60
C THR A 672 20.57 71.97 -22.30
N GLY A 673 20.88 73.23 -21.98
CA GLY A 673 19.85 74.25 -21.74
C GLY A 673 18.91 74.48 -22.93
N ARG A 674 19.39 74.26 -24.17
CA ARG A 674 18.57 74.34 -25.39
C ARG A 674 17.59 73.17 -25.50
N GLU A 675 18.03 71.97 -25.18
CA GLU A 675 17.18 70.77 -25.17
C GLU A 675 16.12 70.85 -24.06
N LEU A 676 16.48 71.33 -22.87
CA LEU A 676 15.52 71.59 -21.79
C LEU A 676 14.48 72.66 -22.14
N ALA A 677 14.87 73.71 -22.86
CA ALA A 677 13.92 74.70 -23.38
C ALA A 677 12.94 74.08 -24.39
N ALA A 678 13.44 73.20 -25.27
CA ALA A 678 12.61 72.47 -26.22
C ALA A 678 11.59 71.56 -25.51
N VAL A 679 11.96 70.88 -24.40
CA VAL A 679 11.00 70.12 -23.56
C VAL A 679 9.85 71.04 -23.12
N GLY A 680 10.17 72.24 -22.62
CA GLY A 680 9.18 73.24 -22.21
C GLY A 680 8.23 73.65 -23.34
N GLU A 681 8.75 73.89 -24.54
CA GLU A 681 7.93 74.22 -25.72
C GLU A 681 7.01 73.07 -26.14
N HIS A 682 7.48 71.81 -26.03
CA HIS A 682 6.64 70.64 -26.29
C HIS A 682 5.50 70.53 -25.26
N LEU A 683 5.76 70.84 -23.98
CA LEU A 683 4.74 70.86 -22.93
C LEU A 683 3.73 72.01 -23.10
N ASP A 684 4.17 73.19 -23.53
CA ASP A 684 3.27 74.31 -23.85
C ASP A 684 2.32 73.95 -25.00
N ARG A 685 2.84 73.21 -26.01
CA ARG A 685 2.04 72.70 -27.14
C ARG A 685 1.07 71.59 -26.75
N ALA A 686 1.38 70.78 -25.75
CA ALA A 686 0.47 69.77 -25.21
C ALA A 686 -0.73 70.38 -24.44
N GLY A 687 -0.63 71.65 -24.03
CA GLY A 687 -1.71 72.40 -23.37
C GLY A 687 -1.80 72.14 -21.86
N GLY A 688 -2.75 72.80 -21.19
CA GLY A 688 -2.96 72.68 -19.74
C GLY A 688 -1.89 73.35 -18.87
N SER A 689 -1.75 72.91 -17.61
CA SER A 689 -0.74 73.41 -16.66
C SER A 689 0.62 72.70 -16.76
N HIS A 690 0.81 71.81 -17.73
CA HIS A 690 1.97 70.91 -17.78
C HIS A 690 3.32 71.64 -17.82
N ALA A 691 3.44 72.74 -18.57
CA ALA A 691 4.68 73.52 -18.62
C ALA A 691 4.96 74.32 -17.33
N SER A 692 3.93 74.75 -16.59
CA SER A 692 4.11 75.34 -15.26
C SER A 692 4.48 74.29 -14.22
N ASP A 693 3.84 73.12 -14.29
CA ASP A 693 4.07 72.00 -13.36
C ASP A 693 5.47 71.43 -13.55
N PHE A 694 5.92 71.27 -14.80
CA PHE A 694 7.29 70.89 -15.13
C PHE A 694 8.33 71.87 -14.58
N ARG A 695 8.11 73.17 -14.74
CA ARG A 695 9.00 74.20 -14.18
C ARG A 695 9.03 74.16 -12.66
N ALA A 696 7.88 73.93 -12.01
CA ALA A 696 7.82 73.80 -10.56
C ALA A 696 8.56 72.55 -10.05
N TRP A 697 8.42 71.43 -10.76
CA TRP A 697 9.04 70.14 -10.42
C TRP A 697 10.55 70.07 -10.74
N HIS A 698 10.98 70.64 -11.86
CA HIS A 698 12.37 70.59 -12.34
C HIS A 698 13.29 71.61 -11.64
N ARG A 699 12.74 72.68 -11.04
CA ARG A 699 13.54 73.65 -10.29
C ARG A 699 14.45 72.93 -9.29
N PRO A 700 15.76 73.21 -9.29
CA PRO A 700 16.65 72.69 -8.26
C PRO A 700 16.07 73.11 -6.93
N SER A 701 15.68 72.14 -6.10
CA SER A 701 15.33 72.41 -4.71
C SER A 701 16.65 72.81 -4.05
N GLY A 702 16.95 74.11 -4.05
CA GLY A 702 18.12 74.64 -3.37
C GLY A 702 18.10 74.18 -1.91
N GLY A 703 19.11 73.41 -1.52
CA GLY A 703 19.52 73.17 -0.13
C GLY A 703 18.55 72.37 0.74
N THR A 704 18.91 71.11 1.02
CA THR A 704 18.82 70.43 2.33
C THR A 704 17.52 70.42 3.17
N LEU A 705 16.38 70.99 2.75
CA LEU A 705 15.15 71.09 3.57
C LEU A 705 13.85 70.60 2.88
N GLY A 706 13.90 70.10 1.64
CA GLY A 706 12.71 69.58 0.93
C GLY A 706 12.23 68.18 1.39
N ARG A 707 13.07 67.40 2.07
CA ARG A 707 12.75 66.02 2.48
C ARG A 707 11.77 65.92 3.67
N LEU A 708 11.49 67.01 4.36
CA LEU A 708 10.54 67.04 5.50
C LEU A 708 9.11 67.47 5.11
N ALA A 709 8.92 68.18 3.98
CA ALA A 709 7.61 68.71 3.60
C ALA A 709 6.64 67.66 3.01
N ARG A 710 7.15 66.56 2.43
CA ARG A 710 6.29 65.45 1.94
C ARG A 710 5.77 64.52 3.06
N ARG A 711 6.21 64.69 4.32
CA ARG A 711 5.73 63.89 5.48
C ARG A 711 4.56 64.54 6.26
N PHE A 712 4.15 65.76 5.91
CA PHE A 712 3.06 66.49 6.59
C PHE A 712 1.90 66.93 5.68
N GLY A 713 1.83 66.41 4.45
CA GLY A 713 0.74 66.66 3.50
C GLY A 713 -0.21 65.46 3.31
N ARG A 714 -0.64 64.83 4.40
CA ARG A 714 -1.82 63.94 4.42
C ARG A 714 -2.75 64.41 5.53
N ARG A 715 -3.76 65.18 5.15
CA ARG A 715 -5.07 65.26 5.81
C ARG A 715 -6.12 65.24 4.73
#